data_AF-A0A8C3BMQ4-F1
#
_entry.id   AF-A0A8C3BMQ4-F1
#
_cell.length_a   1.000
_cell.length_b   1.000
_cell.length_c   1.000
_cell.angle_alpha   90.00
_cell.angle_beta   90.00
_cell.angle_gamma   90.00
#
_symmetry.space_group_name_H-M   'P 1'
#
loop_
_entity.id
_entity.type
_entity.pdbx_description
1 polymer ?
#
loop_
_entity_poly.entity_id
_entity_poly.type
_entity_poly.pdbx_seq_one_letter_code
_entity_poly.pdbx_strand_id
1 'polypeptide(L)'
;MTTAAERKFVNLRKRLDQLGYRQPLGLESLPLVEKLFSDLVHTTESLRSAKLSAGKIEKEFSNYDAILEPYKTENAKLTRENNELHLEILKLKEQSDRHVKDLKANLRRVEHEAADLRFLNNQYVHKIKSLEKENKSKTEKIQQLQEKNLQAVVQTPGGRKRNIPFRRQRMQIDQPVPPSGVSAYPVPQPEDPYIADLLQVADNRIHELQLEVTELQEKLEISESGMKNYSKQVELRDKEIERLMLALDGGRSHEVISVESRSKSNEKLIAHLNLQVEYLQQTNKELENRIQDLLDTKQNVTSEVVHLSNKNEELCQELNEIDHLAQQLERHKEIVLETADKEIGEAKVINDVLQEQNERLSEELFGKTDDKENLEVLLNQLEQEKQRLMEKTENFEIKERELVLEIERMRLEYGIALGDKSPSRLDVFVKTLEDDRDYYKRELEYLQKMIKRRPSPSRRTSEKVIFLFEDLRLITRERDELQSMLDRFEKHMIEIQSNVKLLTAERDRLSILYEQVRRDSLSLFELERCELKTTISILKERINSLENELKLKSNKLAQTSDDSSQFKAELCSLQLLNEQLQRSVEDLQHRLSLKKDELQSAREEIIKLEEEIGDRYTSHDEAVNVLRSTITVLDKEKDSLQETVDEKTERIACLDDNIANKEKTITHLRLTLSELESSTDQLKDMLSSRDREISSLHRQLDASHMELAETGRVKEMALKENRRLQDDLATMTRENQAVSTELEDAIREKEEMKTRVHNYITEVSRFESLMALKEKENQDLLEKFRMVHTQAEDWEIKAHQAEGESSSIRLELLCVDTDRRHLRERVELLEKEIQEHIMAAQAYESQIASITKNMSKLEEDIKRENQDKSSVLADLASVRELCVKLEASKELVSRQLASKSMDYERVSELEDMKSEAELLKKQLSSERLTIQNLETLLATSRDKEFQNHLTSHEKDSEIQLLKDKLTLAEGKLHNREVSLLRSKVAQLQTDYDVLKRQLTTERFERERAIQEMRRHGLSTSSLRASPPLSSTLRSPSQSPERAAVRTVEEATTEK
;
A
#
# COMPACT_ATOMS: atom_id res chain seq x y z
N MET A 1 21.64 109.76 38.87
CA MET A 1 20.87 108.84 38.01
C MET A 1 21.85 107.83 37.40
N THR A 2 22.07 106.66 38.02
CA THR A 2 22.84 105.59 37.36
C THR A 2 21.98 104.92 36.30
N THR A 3 22.52 104.77 35.09
CA THR A 3 21.76 104.27 33.93
C THR A 3 21.42 102.79 34.10
N ALA A 4 20.37 102.31 33.41
CA ALA A 4 20.02 100.89 33.44
C ALA A 4 21.15 99.99 32.87
N ALA A 5 21.95 100.53 31.94
CA ALA A 5 23.12 99.88 31.38
C ALA A 5 24.21 99.63 32.43
N GLU A 6 24.54 100.60 33.31
CA GLU A 6 25.53 100.42 34.38
C GLU A 6 25.16 99.30 35.35
N ARG A 7 23.87 99.15 35.69
CA ARG A 7 23.40 98.08 36.59
C ARG A 7 23.51 96.72 35.93
N LYS A 8 23.13 96.61 34.65
CA LYS A 8 23.35 95.41 33.82
C LYS A 8 24.84 95.07 33.72
N PHE A 9 25.70 96.07 33.49
CA PHE A 9 27.14 95.91 33.41
C PHE A 9 27.72 95.31 34.69
N VAL A 10 27.44 95.91 35.85
CA VAL A 10 27.93 95.41 37.15
C VAL A 10 27.41 94.00 37.45
N ASN A 11 26.16 93.69 37.10
CA ASN A 11 25.59 92.36 37.32
C ASN A 11 26.18 91.29 36.40
N LEU A 12 26.27 91.55 35.09
CA LEU A 12 26.92 90.62 34.15
C LEU A 12 28.40 90.45 34.50
N ARG A 13 29.10 91.55 34.84
CA ARG A 13 30.50 91.52 35.23
C ARG A 13 30.74 90.62 36.44
N LYS A 14 29.90 90.69 37.48
CA LYS A 14 29.97 89.78 38.63
C LYS A 14 29.79 88.31 38.23
N ARG A 15 28.86 88.00 37.31
CA ARG A 15 28.65 86.63 36.81
C ARG A 15 29.84 86.12 35.97
N LEU A 16 30.46 87.01 35.19
CA LEU A 16 31.68 86.71 34.42
C LEU A 16 32.90 86.48 35.33
N ASP A 17 33.13 87.36 36.32
CA ASP A 17 34.20 87.20 37.32
C ASP A 17 34.01 85.90 38.15
N GLN A 18 32.78 85.48 38.43
CA GLN A 18 32.46 84.22 39.08
C GLN A 18 32.82 82.99 38.24
N LEU A 19 32.73 83.07 36.91
CA LEU A 19 33.23 82.05 35.98
C LEU A 19 34.70 82.26 35.58
N GLY A 20 35.40 83.22 36.19
CA GLY A 20 36.82 83.50 35.93
C GLY A 20 37.14 84.39 34.72
N TYR A 21 36.14 84.85 33.97
CA TYR A 21 36.31 85.75 32.81
C TYR A 21 36.60 87.18 33.27
N ARG A 22 37.88 87.46 33.57
CA ARG A 22 38.31 88.74 34.17
C ARG A 22 38.71 89.84 33.19
N GLN A 23 38.78 89.56 31.90
CA GLN A 23 39.17 90.51 30.84
C GLN A 23 38.30 91.78 30.84
N PRO A 24 38.82 92.98 30.54
CA PRO A 24 38.04 94.22 30.57
C PRO A 24 36.89 94.19 29.56
N LEU A 25 35.72 94.68 29.97
CA LEU A 25 34.50 94.72 29.16
C LEU A 25 34.10 96.19 28.91
N GLY A 26 33.76 96.52 27.66
CA GLY A 26 33.20 97.83 27.31
C GLY A 26 31.69 97.87 27.48
N LEU A 27 31.12 99.08 27.63
CA LEU A 27 29.65 99.24 27.71
C LEU A 27 28.94 98.88 26.40
N GLU A 28 29.60 99.05 25.25
CA GLU A 28 29.03 98.79 23.92
C GLU A 28 28.83 97.28 23.66
N SER A 29 29.74 96.43 24.14
CA SER A 29 29.65 94.97 23.96
C SER A 29 28.76 94.27 25.00
N LEU A 30 28.28 95.01 26.02
CA LEU A 30 27.41 94.50 27.08
C LEU A 30 26.20 93.69 26.58
N PRO A 31 25.39 94.14 25.59
CA PRO A 31 24.20 93.40 25.17
C PRO A 31 24.52 92.08 24.46
N LEU A 32 25.67 92.01 23.78
CA LEU A 32 26.13 90.79 23.11
C LEU A 32 26.63 89.77 24.13
N VAL A 33 27.45 90.20 25.10
CA VAL A 33 27.97 89.30 26.14
C VAL A 33 26.86 88.88 27.12
N GLU A 34 25.85 89.72 27.38
CA GLU A 34 24.68 89.34 28.18
C GLU A 34 23.87 88.21 27.51
N LYS A 35 23.71 88.25 26.18
CA LYS A 35 23.11 87.16 25.39
C LYS A 35 23.99 85.91 25.40
N LEU A 36 25.24 86.00 24.93
CA LEU A 36 26.15 84.85 24.83
C LEU A 36 26.35 84.13 26.17
N PHE A 37 26.39 84.86 27.29
CA PHE A 37 26.43 84.26 28.63
C PHE A 37 25.13 83.53 28.97
N SER A 38 23.97 84.10 28.64
CA SER A 38 22.66 83.47 28.87
C SER A 38 22.48 82.23 28.00
N ASP A 39 22.90 82.28 26.74
CA ASP A 39 22.90 81.15 25.81
C ASP A 39 23.84 80.03 26.30
N LEU A 40 25.03 80.38 26.82
CA LEU A 40 25.97 79.41 27.41
C LEU A 40 25.42 78.75 28.69
N VAL A 41 24.76 79.51 29.56
CA VAL A 41 24.08 78.94 30.74
C VAL A 41 22.95 78.02 30.29
N HIS A 42 22.07 78.48 29.39
CA HIS A 42 20.93 77.68 28.93
C HIS A 42 21.38 76.40 28.22
N THR A 43 22.43 76.45 27.40
CA THR A 43 22.97 75.26 26.72
C THR A 43 23.70 74.30 27.67
N THR A 44 24.43 74.79 28.67
CA THR A 44 25.08 73.92 29.67
C THR A 44 24.08 73.30 30.65
N GLU A 45 23.01 74.02 31.02
CA GLU A 45 21.89 73.47 31.79
C GLU A 45 21.09 72.45 30.96
N SER A 46 20.82 72.74 29.69
CA SER A 46 20.16 71.80 28.75
C SER A 46 21.00 70.54 28.51
N LEU A 47 22.33 70.67 28.40
CA LEU A 47 23.23 69.53 28.29
C LEU A 47 23.27 68.71 29.59
N ARG A 48 23.20 69.35 30.76
CA ARG A 48 23.08 68.67 32.05
C ARG A 48 21.76 67.91 32.15
N SER A 49 20.62 68.50 31.77
CA SER A 49 19.33 67.79 31.78
C SER A 49 19.31 66.65 30.75
N ALA A 50 19.85 66.86 29.55
CA ALA A 50 19.94 65.82 28.52
C ALA A 50 20.81 64.62 28.95
N LYS A 51 21.93 64.87 29.64
CA LYS A 51 22.76 63.79 30.23
C LYS A 51 22.04 63.07 31.37
N LEU A 52 21.27 63.78 32.18
CA LEU A 52 20.46 63.17 33.26
C LEU A 52 19.26 62.38 32.73
N SER A 53 18.67 62.75 31.58
CA SER A 53 17.66 61.91 30.92
C SER A 53 18.29 60.71 30.21
N ALA A 54 19.42 60.88 29.53
CA ALA A 54 20.15 59.76 28.90
C ALA A 54 20.53 58.69 29.94
N GLY A 55 21.16 59.09 31.06
CA GLY A 55 21.51 58.18 32.15
C GLY A 55 20.34 57.61 32.97
N LYS A 56 19.10 58.04 32.70
CA LYS A 56 17.87 57.34 33.13
C LYS A 56 17.45 56.31 32.09
N ILE A 57 17.36 56.71 30.82
CA ILE A 57 16.99 55.84 29.70
C ILE A 57 17.94 54.65 29.59
N GLU A 58 19.25 54.83 29.79
CA GLU A 58 20.24 53.73 29.85
C GLU A 58 19.96 52.72 30.97
N LYS A 59 19.52 53.19 32.14
CA LYS A 59 19.15 52.32 33.26
C LYS A 59 17.81 51.63 33.06
N GLU A 60 16.84 52.34 32.50
CA GLU A 60 15.55 51.77 32.11
C GLU A 60 15.75 50.69 31.04
N PHE A 61 16.56 50.95 30.01
CA PHE A 61 16.95 49.97 29.00
C PHE A 61 17.67 48.75 29.60
N SER A 62 18.63 48.98 30.51
CA SER A 62 19.32 47.89 31.22
C SER A 62 18.36 47.02 32.06
N ASN A 63 17.33 47.64 32.64
CA ASN A 63 16.28 46.94 33.38
C ASN A 63 15.31 46.18 32.45
N TYR A 64 15.00 46.74 31.28
CA TYR A 64 14.23 46.03 30.24
C TYR A 64 15.00 44.84 29.68
N ASP A 65 16.30 44.95 29.39
CA ASP A 65 17.09 43.79 28.94
C ASP A 65 17.14 42.68 30.02
N ALA A 66 17.32 43.04 31.30
CA ALA A 66 17.26 42.09 32.41
C ALA A 66 15.90 41.38 32.53
N ILE A 67 14.80 42.06 32.19
CA ILE A 67 13.45 41.48 32.13
C ILE A 67 13.25 40.63 30.86
N LEU A 68 13.92 40.98 29.75
CA LEU A 68 13.77 40.30 28.46
C LEU A 68 14.63 39.03 28.35
N GLU A 69 15.80 38.93 28.98
CA GLU A 69 16.65 37.72 28.90
C GLU A 69 15.93 36.41 29.31
N PRO A 70 15.13 36.35 30.40
CA PRO A 70 14.30 35.18 30.71
C PRO A 70 13.32 34.82 29.58
N TYR A 71 12.70 35.81 28.93
CA TYR A 71 11.83 35.56 27.78
C TYR A 71 12.62 35.11 26.54
N LYS A 72 13.75 35.75 26.21
CA LYS A 72 14.63 35.37 25.08
C LYS A 72 15.09 33.91 25.23
N THR A 73 15.50 33.51 26.43
CA THR A 73 15.99 32.15 26.73
C THR A 73 14.90 31.09 26.72
N GLU A 74 13.71 31.35 27.28
CA GLU A 74 12.58 30.41 27.17
C GLU A 74 12.05 30.32 25.73
N ASN A 75 12.04 31.42 24.95
CA ASN A 75 11.69 31.36 23.51
C ASN A 75 12.69 30.51 22.71
N ALA A 76 13.99 30.64 23.00
CA ALA A 76 15.04 29.80 22.42
C ALA A 76 15.03 28.34 22.93
N LYS A 77 14.30 28.04 24.00
CA LYS A 77 14.00 26.66 24.44
C LYS A 77 12.76 26.13 23.70
N LEU A 78 11.64 26.84 23.75
CA LEU A 78 10.40 26.48 23.06
C LEU A 78 10.59 26.30 21.55
N THR A 79 11.43 27.14 20.91
CA THR A 79 11.77 26.98 19.48
C THR A 79 12.52 25.67 19.21
N ARG A 80 13.38 25.19 20.12
CA ARG A 80 14.07 23.90 19.95
C ARG A 80 13.13 22.74 20.21
N GLU A 81 12.35 22.79 21.30
CA GLU A 81 11.35 21.77 21.64
C GLU A 81 10.30 21.63 20.52
N ASN A 82 9.84 22.75 19.93
CA ASN A 82 8.94 22.74 18.78
C ASN A 82 9.57 22.14 17.51
N ASN A 83 10.84 22.44 17.21
CA ASN A 83 11.57 21.82 16.10
C ASN A 83 11.81 20.31 16.32
N GLU A 84 12.13 19.90 17.54
CA GLU A 84 12.34 18.50 17.93
C GLU A 84 11.02 17.69 17.82
N LEU A 85 9.91 18.24 18.31
CA LEU A 85 8.57 17.67 18.15
C LEU A 85 8.14 17.62 16.68
N HIS A 86 8.44 18.63 15.86
CA HIS A 86 8.18 18.58 14.41
C HIS A 86 8.99 17.48 13.71
N LEU A 87 10.25 17.26 14.10
CA LEU A 87 11.06 16.15 13.59
C LEU A 87 10.54 14.78 14.05
N GLU A 88 9.99 14.67 15.26
CA GLU A 88 9.36 13.44 15.74
C GLU A 88 8.04 13.14 15.03
N ILE A 89 7.17 14.14 14.86
CA ILE A 89 5.94 14.04 14.06
C ILE A 89 6.25 13.63 12.61
N LEU A 90 7.32 14.14 12.00
CA LEU A 90 7.77 13.71 10.67
C LEU A 90 8.21 12.24 10.66
N LYS A 91 8.99 11.78 11.64
CA LYS A 91 9.39 10.36 11.75
C LYS A 91 8.20 9.43 11.95
N LEU A 92 7.27 9.79 12.84
CA LEU A 92 6.05 9.01 13.09
C LEU A 92 5.15 8.97 11.85
N LYS A 93 5.01 10.10 11.14
CA LYS A 93 4.32 10.14 9.84
C LYS A 93 5.00 9.23 8.82
N GLU A 94 6.32 9.27 8.68
CA GLU A 94 7.04 8.38 7.76
C GLU A 94 6.87 6.90 8.10
N GLN A 95 6.87 6.54 9.39
CA GLN A 95 6.61 5.17 9.84
C GLN A 95 5.17 4.74 9.50
N SER A 96 4.19 5.61 9.75
CA SER A 96 2.80 5.38 9.37
C SER A 96 2.62 5.27 7.85
N ASP A 97 3.24 6.15 7.06
CA ASP A 97 3.20 6.13 5.59
C ASP A 97 3.87 4.88 5.00
N ARG A 98 4.85 4.28 5.69
CA ARG A 98 5.42 2.96 5.34
C ARG A 98 4.43 1.85 5.68
N HIS A 99 3.93 1.79 6.92
CA HIS A 99 2.98 0.76 7.34
C HIS A 99 1.69 0.75 6.50
N VAL A 100 1.18 1.93 6.11
CA VAL A 100 0.04 2.07 5.19
C VAL A 100 0.36 1.57 3.78
N LYS A 101 1.61 1.68 3.29
CA LYS A 101 2.02 1.07 2.01
C LYS A 101 2.10 -0.44 2.11
N ASP A 102 2.65 -0.96 3.21
CA ASP A 102 2.79 -2.41 3.44
C ASP A 102 1.41 -3.08 3.61
N LEU A 103 0.48 -2.44 4.33
CA LEU A 103 -0.91 -2.88 4.43
C LEU A 103 -1.62 -2.82 3.07
N LYS A 104 -1.40 -1.78 2.26
CA LYS A 104 -1.96 -1.70 0.89
C LYS A 104 -1.36 -2.74 -0.07
N ALA A 105 -0.09 -3.12 0.11
CA ALA A 105 0.53 -4.20 -0.64
C ALA A 105 -0.03 -5.58 -0.24
N ASN A 106 -0.20 -5.82 1.06
CA ASN A 106 -0.84 -7.05 1.56
C ASN A 106 -2.32 -7.15 1.16
N LEU A 107 -3.09 -6.05 1.21
CA LEU A 107 -4.47 -6.02 0.75
C LEU A 107 -4.58 -6.46 -0.72
N ARG A 108 -3.78 -5.86 -1.61
CA ARG A 108 -3.75 -6.25 -3.04
C ARG A 108 -3.39 -7.72 -3.24
N ARG A 109 -2.44 -8.23 -2.47
CA ARG A 109 -2.06 -9.65 -2.52
C ARG A 109 -3.24 -10.55 -2.13
N VAL A 110 -3.95 -10.24 -1.04
CA VAL A 110 -5.15 -10.97 -0.62
C VAL A 110 -6.32 -10.79 -1.60
N GLU A 111 -6.46 -9.63 -2.24
CA GLU A 111 -7.44 -9.40 -3.31
C GLU A 111 -7.17 -10.27 -4.55
N HIS A 112 -5.90 -10.45 -4.94
CA HIS A 112 -5.49 -11.36 -6.00
C HIS A 112 -5.70 -12.83 -5.61
N GLU A 113 -5.23 -13.25 -4.43
CA GLU A 113 -5.46 -14.60 -3.89
C GLU A 113 -6.97 -14.93 -3.82
N ALA A 114 -7.81 -13.97 -3.41
CA ALA A 114 -9.27 -14.12 -3.40
C ALA A 114 -9.90 -14.15 -4.81
N ALA A 115 -9.33 -13.44 -5.79
CA ALA A 115 -9.78 -13.51 -7.19
C ALA A 115 -9.46 -14.89 -7.80
N ASP A 116 -8.27 -15.43 -7.56
CA ASP A 116 -7.85 -16.75 -8.03
C ASP A 116 -8.69 -17.87 -7.37
N LEU A 117 -8.96 -17.78 -6.07
CA LEU A 117 -9.86 -18.71 -5.38
C LEU A 117 -11.30 -18.63 -5.90
N ARG A 118 -11.80 -17.43 -6.26
CA ARG A 118 -13.11 -17.28 -6.94
C ARG A 118 -13.11 -17.90 -8.34
N PHE A 119 -12.02 -17.76 -9.10
CA PHE A 119 -11.89 -18.38 -10.42
C PHE A 119 -11.88 -19.93 -10.30
N LEU A 120 -11.10 -20.47 -9.37
CA LEU A 120 -11.02 -21.90 -9.09
C LEU A 120 -12.37 -22.47 -8.62
N ASN A 121 -13.07 -21.78 -7.72
CA ASN A 121 -14.40 -22.16 -7.27
C ASN A 121 -15.41 -22.17 -8.43
N ASN A 122 -15.42 -21.13 -9.28
CA ASN A 122 -16.24 -21.12 -10.50
C ASN A 122 -15.92 -22.30 -11.43
N GLN A 123 -14.63 -22.68 -11.58
CA GLN A 123 -14.24 -23.85 -12.36
C GLN A 123 -14.80 -25.15 -11.75
N TYR A 124 -14.73 -25.33 -10.44
CA TYR A 124 -15.35 -26.48 -9.76
C TYR A 124 -16.88 -26.49 -9.89
N VAL A 125 -17.56 -25.34 -9.76
CA VAL A 125 -19.01 -25.23 -9.99
C VAL A 125 -19.38 -25.61 -11.44
N HIS A 126 -18.59 -25.22 -12.44
CA HIS A 126 -18.77 -25.66 -13.82
C HIS A 126 -18.53 -27.17 -13.99
N LYS A 127 -17.54 -27.75 -13.30
CA LYS A 127 -17.26 -29.19 -13.31
C LYS A 127 -18.41 -29.98 -12.67
N ILE A 128 -18.95 -29.52 -11.54
CA ILE A 128 -20.12 -30.10 -10.86
C ILE A 128 -21.32 -30.08 -11.81
N LYS A 129 -21.69 -28.92 -12.38
CA LYS A 129 -22.80 -28.80 -13.35
C LYS A 129 -22.65 -29.72 -14.57
N SER A 130 -21.42 -29.97 -15.02
CA SER A 130 -21.14 -30.93 -16.09
C SER A 130 -21.40 -32.37 -15.64
N LEU A 131 -20.95 -32.76 -14.45
CA LEU A 131 -21.17 -34.09 -13.87
C LEU A 131 -22.64 -34.34 -13.50
N GLU A 132 -23.36 -33.32 -13.02
CA GLU A 132 -24.81 -33.36 -12.81
C GLU A 132 -25.57 -33.62 -14.11
N LYS A 133 -25.23 -32.90 -15.18
CA LYS A 133 -25.82 -33.12 -16.52
C LYS A 133 -25.51 -34.52 -17.05
N GLU A 134 -24.29 -35.01 -16.85
CA GLU A 134 -23.90 -36.37 -17.22
C GLU A 134 -24.69 -37.42 -16.42
N ASN A 135 -24.76 -37.29 -15.08
CA ASN A 135 -25.53 -38.17 -14.21
C ASN A 135 -27.03 -38.12 -14.50
N LYS A 136 -27.59 -36.97 -14.85
CA LYS A 136 -28.97 -36.86 -15.32
C LYS A 136 -29.17 -37.65 -16.61
N SER A 137 -28.28 -37.50 -17.60
CA SER A 137 -28.36 -38.28 -18.86
C SER A 137 -28.19 -39.79 -18.63
N LYS A 138 -27.36 -40.22 -17.68
CA LYS A 138 -27.23 -41.62 -17.25
C LYS A 138 -28.51 -42.12 -16.58
N THR A 139 -29.13 -41.30 -15.72
CA THR A 139 -30.40 -41.62 -15.05
C THR A 139 -31.54 -41.73 -16.06
N GLU A 140 -31.68 -40.77 -16.98
CA GLU A 140 -32.62 -40.82 -18.11
C GLU A 140 -32.37 -42.06 -18.99
N LYS A 141 -31.10 -42.43 -19.22
CA LYS A 141 -30.75 -43.65 -19.97
C LYS A 141 -31.11 -44.94 -19.23
N ILE A 142 -30.88 -45.01 -17.93
CA ILE A 142 -31.29 -46.13 -17.07
C ILE A 142 -32.82 -46.26 -17.07
N GLN A 143 -33.55 -45.16 -16.98
CA GLN A 143 -35.01 -45.15 -17.06
C GLN A 143 -35.50 -45.66 -18.43
N GLN A 144 -34.94 -45.19 -19.54
CA GLN A 144 -35.24 -45.70 -20.89
C GLN A 144 -34.97 -47.21 -21.02
N LEU A 145 -33.90 -47.72 -20.41
CA LEU A 145 -33.57 -49.15 -20.43
C LEU A 145 -34.55 -49.97 -19.57
N GLN A 146 -34.96 -49.47 -18.40
CA GLN A 146 -36.02 -50.08 -17.59
C GLN A 146 -37.38 -50.09 -18.32
N GLU A 147 -37.72 -49.01 -19.02
CA GLU A 147 -38.98 -48.91 -19.78
C GLU A 147 -39.01 -49.86 -20.98
N LYS A 148 -37.87 -50.05 -21.68
CA LYS A 148 -37.73 -51.08 -22.72
C LYS A 148 -37.76 -52.50 -22.16
N ASN A 149 -37.22 -52.73 -20.95
CA ASN A 149 -37.27 -54.03 -20.28
C ASN A 149 -38.71 -54.48 -19.99
N LEU A 150 -39.60 -53.53 -19.65
CA LEU A 150 -41.03 -53.77 -19.39
C LEU A 150 -41.87 -54.11 -20.63
N GLN A 151 -41.28 -54.10 -21.82
CA GLN A 151 -41.94 -54.44 -23.09
C GLN A 151 -41.53 -55.83 -23.63
N ALA A 152 -40.78 -56.62 -22.84
CA ALA A 152 -40.38 -57.98 -23.18
C ALA A 152 -41.57 -58.97 -23.10
N VAL A 153 -42.31 -59.14 -24.19
CA VAL A 153 -43.44 -60.08 -24.29
C VAL A 153 -42.95 -61.51 -24.56
N VAL A 154 -42.90 -62.34 -23.51
CA VAL A 154 -42.68 -63.79 -23.65
C VAL A 154 -43.96 -64.45 -24.16
N GLN A 155 -43.96 -64.93 -25.40
CA GLN A 155 -45.05 -65.78 -25.90
C GLN A 155 -44.92 -67.20 -25.34
N THR A 156 -46.03 -67.73 -24.81
CA THR A 156 -46.16 -69.14 -24.43
C THR A 156 -47.10 -69.86 -25.41
N PRO A 157 -46.83 -71.13 -25.78
CA PRO A 157 -47.69 -71.89 -26.72
C PRO A 157 -49.06 -72.21 -26.11
N GLY A 158 -50.02 -71.28 -26.24
CA GLY A 158 -51.38 -71.47 -25.70
C GLY A 158 -52.41 -70.39 -26.06
N GLY A 159 -52.08 -69.42 -26.92
CA GLY A 159 -53.01 -68.43 -27.50
C GLY A 159 -53.61 -67.38 -26.55
N ARG A 160 -53.67 -67.65 -25.24
CA ARG A 160 -54.27 -66.75 -24.24
C ARG A 160 -53.28 -65.69 -23.76
N LYS A 161 -53.41 -64.47 -24.27
CA LYS A 161 -52.71 -63.28 -23.75
C LYS A 161 -53.10 -63.02 -22.28
N ARG A 162 -52.27 -63.47 -21.33
CA ARG A 162 -52.30 -62.99 -19.94
C ARG A 162 -51.27 -61.88 -19.79
N ASN A 163 -51.72 -60.66 -19.50
CA ASN A 163 -50.83 -59.63 -18.95
C ASN A 163 -50.39 -60.09 -17.55
N ILE A 164 -49.15 -60.57 -17.42
CA ILE A 164 -48.51 -60.72 -16.12
C ILE A 164 -48.20 -59.30 -15.63
N PRO A 165 -48.70 -58.86 -14.47
CA PRO A 165 -48.34 -57.56 -13.93
C PRO A 165 -46.85 -57.57 -13.57
N PHE A 166 -46.02 -56.86 -14.34
CA PHE A 166 -44.63 -56.61 -13.97
C PHE A 166 -44.61 -55.73 -12.72
N ARG A 167 -44.58 -56.38 -11.55
CA ARG A 167 -44.47 -55.75 -10.24
C ARG A 167 -43.08 -55.14 -10.11
N ARG A 168 -42.88 -53.94 -10.68
CA ARG A 168 -41.75 -53.06 -10.32
C ARG A 168 -41.71 -53.04 -8.79
N GLN A 169 -40.59 -53.46 -8.21
CA GLN A 169 -40.33 -53.31 -6.77
C GLN A 169 -40.08 -51.83 -6.49
N ARG A 170 -41.16 -51.03 -6.48
CA ARG A 170 -41.15 -49.67 -5.96
C ARG A 170 -40.94 -49.78 -4.47
N MET A 171 -39.72 -49.51 -4.02
CA MET A 171 -39.45 -49.27 -2.61
C MET A 171 -40.08 -47.92 -2.25
N GLN A 172 -41.25 -47.96 -1.62
CA GLN A 172 -41.86 -46.78 -1.02
C GLN A 172 -41.06 -46.42 0.23
N ILE A 173 -40.34 -45.31 0.15
CA ILE A 173 -39.70 -44.68 1.32
C ILE A 173 -40.68 -43.63 1.81
N ASP A 174 -41.73 -44.07 2.51
CA ASP A 174 -42.80 -43.19 2.98
C ASP A 174 -42.37 -42.36 4.22
N GLN A 175 -41.18 -42.61 4.78
CA GLN A 175 -40.52 -41.77 5.79
C GLN A 175 -38.99 -41.99 5.84
N PRO A 176 -38.17 -40.94 6.00
CA PRO A 176 -36.74 -41.08 6.30
C PRO A 176 -36.55 -41.29 7.82
N VAL A 177 -36.50 -42.56 8.23
CA VAL A 177 -36.27 -43.04 9.61
C VAL A 177 -37.46 -42.82 10.59
N PRO A 178 -37.83 -43.81 11.43
CA PRO A 178 -38.83 -43.63 12.49
C PRO A 178 -38.29 -42.80 13.68
N PRO A 179 -39.14 -42.08 14.44
CA PRO A 179 -38.72 -41.41 15.67
C PRO A 179 -38.34 -42.44 16.75
N SER A 180 -37.08 -42.43 17.19
CA SER A 180 -36.58 -43.39 18.20
C SER A 180 -36.98 -42.96 19.61
N GLY A 181 -38.06 -43.55 20.12
CA GLY A 181 -38.49 -43.40 21.52
C GLY A 181 -37.90 -44.48 22.42
N VAL A 182 -36.67 -44.28 22.91
CA VAL A 182 -36.05 -45.16 23.93
C VAL A 182 -35.45 -44.31 25.05
N SER A 183 -35.87 -44.56 26.29
CA SER A 183 -35.32 -43.92 27.48
C SER A 183 -33.87 -44.35 27.74
N ALA A 184 -33.06 -43.46 28.28
CA ALA A 184 -31.66 -43.74 28.59
C ALA A 184 -31.51 -44.93 29.56
N TYR A 185 -30.79 -45.95 29.13
CA TYR A 185 -30.14 -46.97 29.96
C TYR A 185 -28.77 -47.28 29.33
N PRO A 186 -27.68 -47.37 30.12
CA PRO A 186 -26.34 -47.59 29.59
C PRO A 186 -26.16 -49.04 29.14
N VAL A 187 -26.07 -49.26 27.83
CA VAL A 187 -25.61 -50.52 27.23
C VAL A 187 -24.23 -50.26 26.63
N PRO A 188 -23.19 -51.07 26.94
CA PRO A 188 -21.90 -50.97 26.28
C PRO A 188 -22.06 -51.22 24.77
N GLN A 189 -21.67 -50.25 23.95
CA GLN A 189 -21.68 -50.42 22.49
C GLN A 189 -20.44 -51.22 22.05
N PRO A 190 -20.56 -52.11 21.05
CA PRO A 190 -19.41 -52.60 20.31
C PRO A 190 -18.78 -51.45 19.52
N GLU A 191 -17.46 -51.49 19.33
CA GLU A 191 -16.72 -50.54 18.49
C GLU A 191 -17.10 -50.75 17.01
N ASP A 192 -18.00 -49.91 16.48
CA ASP A 192 -18.21 -49.78 15.04
C ASP A 192 -17.13 -48.85 14.46
N PRO A 193 -16.22 -49.35 13.59
CA PRO A 193 -15.11 -48.55 13.06
C PRO A 193 -15.56 -47.26 12.36
N TYR A 194 -16.76 -47.24 11.76
CA TYR A 194 -17.26 -46.05 11.07
C TYR A 194 -17.66 -44.93 12.05
N ILE A 195 -18.08 -45.30 13.27
CA ILE A 195 -18.37 -44.34 14.35
C ILE A 195 -17.05 -43.85 14.96
N ALA A 196 -16.06 -44.72 15.10
CA ALA A 196 -14.72 -44.33 15.57
C ALA A 196 -14.04 -43.34 14.60
N ASP A 197 -14.04 -43.61 13.28
CA ASP A 197 -13.52 -42.68 12.27
C ASP A 197 -14.25 -41.33 12.29
N LEU A 198 -15.59 -41.33 12.39
CA LEU A 198 -16.38 -40.10 12.39
C LEU A 198 -16.19 -39.28 13.67
N LEU A 199 -16.06 -39.94 14.83
CA LEU A 199 -15.68 -39.29 16.09
C LEU A 199 -14.26 -38.74 16.00
N GLN A 200 -13.29 -39.50 15.48
CA GLN A 200 -11.92 -39.01 15.33
C GLN A 200 -11.83 -37.81 14.37
N VAL A 201 -12.61 -37.79 13.29
CA VAL A 201 -12.72 -36.61 12.41
C VAL A 201 -13.39 -35.43 13.12
N ALA A 202 -14.40 -35.67 13.97
CA ALA A 202 -15.03 -34.63 14.77
C ALA A 202 -14.08 -34.07 15.85
N ASP A 203 -13.37 -34.93 16.58
CA ASP A 203 -12.40 -34.57 17.62
C ASP A 203 -11.19 -33.84 17.03
N ASN A 204 -10.66 -34.30 15.90
CA ASN A 204 -9.63 -33.58 15.14
C ASN A 204 -10.14 -32.19 14.73
N ARG A 205 -11.38 -32.07 14.23
CA ARG A 205 -11.94 -30.77 13.83
C ARG A 205 -12.26 -29.87 15.03
N ILE A 206 -12.64 -30.43 16.17
CA ILE A 206 -12.79 -29.72 17.44
C ILE A 206 -11.43 -29.23 17.92
N HIS A 207 -10.36 -30.02 17.78
CA HIS A 207 -9.00 -29.62 18.15
C HIS A 207 -8.46 -28.53 17.22
N GLU A 208 -8.65 -28.64 15.91
CA GLU A 208 -8.37 -27.57 14.94
C GLU A 208 -9.08 -26.26 15.32
N LEU A 209 -10.39 -26.33 15.63
CA LEU A 209 -11.18 -25.16 16.04
C LEU A 209 -10.77 -24.62 17.42
N GLN A 210 -10.32 -25.46 18.34
CA GLN A 210 -9.75 -25.03 19.63
C GLN A 210 -8.44 -24.28 19.43
N LEU A 211 -7.55 -24.79 18.57
CA LEU A 211 -6.29 -24.12 18.21
C LEU A 211 -6.56 -22.78 17.52
N GLU A 212 -7.47 -22.74 16.54
CA GLU A 212 -7.90 -21.51 15.85
C GLU A 212 -8.51 -20.50 16.85
N VAL A 213 -9.32 -20.95 17.81
CA VAL A 213 -9.85 -20.11 18.89
C VAL A 213 -8.74 -19.58 19.80
N THR A 214 -7.76 -20.39 20.19
CA THR A 214 -6.63 -19.90 21.01
C THR A 214 -5.74 -18.92 20.27
N GLU A 215 -5.48 -19.14 18.98
CA GLU A 215 -4.69 -18.21 18.14
C GLU A 215 -5.44 -16.88 17.92
N LEU A 216 -6.77 -16.92 17.80
CA LEU A 216 -7.61 -15.72 17.74
C LEU A 216 -7.72 -15.01 19.10
N GLN A 217 -7.70 -15.73 20.22
CA GLN A 217 -7.66 -15.15 21.56
C GLN A 217 -6.32 -14.45 21.82
N GLU A 218 -5.20 -15.06 21.48
CA GLU A 218 -3.86 -14.44 21.58
C GLU A 218 -3.77 -13.18 20.70
N LYS A 219 -4.23 -13.25 19.44
CA LYS A 219 -4.29 -12.09 18.55
C LYS A 219 -5.22 -10.98 19.08
N LEU A 220 -6.32 -11.34 19.73
CA LEU A 220 -7.23 -10.38 20.37
C LEU A 220 -6.55 -9.71 21.58
N GLU A 221 -5.85 -10.46 22.43
CA GLU A 221 -5.14 -9.91 23.59
C GLU A 221 -3.96 -9.00 23.17
N ILE A 222 -3.24 -9.37 22.11
CA ILE A 222 -2.21 -8.52 21.49
C ILE A 222 -2.83 -7.24 20.90
N SER A 223 -4.01 -7.34 20.26
CA SER A 223 -4.73 -6.18 19.73
C SER A 223 -5.27 -5.27 20.83
N GLU A 224 -5.85 -5.83 21.89
CA GLU A 224 -6.36 -5.10 23.04
C GLU A 224 -5.25 -4.41 23.84
N SER A 225 -4.11 -5.09 24.07
CA SER A 225 -2.96 -4.48 24.74
C SER A 225 -2.34 -3.37 23.88
N GLY A 226 -2.27 -3.54 22.55
CA GLY A 226 -1.96 -2.47 21.61
C GLY A 226 -2.92 -1.28 21.74
N MET A 227 -4.24 -1.52 21.73
CA MET A 227 -5.26 -0.47 21.90
C MET A 227 -5.16 0.23 23.26
N LYS A 228 -4.92 -0.49 24.36
CA LYS A 228 -4.69 0.06 25.70
C LYS A 228 -3.45 0.98 25.71
N ASN A 229 -2.37 0.58 25.04
CA ASN A 229 -1.16 1.38 24.89
C ASN A 229 -1.37 2.65 24.05
N TYR A 230 -2.05 2.56 22.90
CA TYR A 230 -2.38 3.75 22.09
C TYR A 230 -3.35 4.70 22.80
N SER A 231 -4.36 4.17 23.48
CA SER A 231 -5.30 4.96 24.29
C SER A 231 -4.55 5.76 25.37
N LYS A 232 -3.61 5.12 26.08
CA LYS A 232 -2.76 5.76 27.08
C LYS A 232 -1.81 6.81 26.47
N GLN A 233 -1.31 6.61 25.25
CA GLN A 233 -0.54 7.63 24.53
C GLN A 233 -1.40 8.85 24.16
N VAL A 234 -2.65 8.64 23.70
CA VAL A 234 -3.60 9.74 23.42
C VAL A 234 -3.95 10.49 24.71
N GLU A 235 -4.25 9.78 25.80
CA GLU A 235 -4.53 10.40 27.11
C GLU A 235 -3.37 11.26 27.63
N LEU A 236 -2.12 10.80 27.48
CA LEU A 236 -0.93 11.56 27.83
C LEU A 236 -0.74 12.79 26.92
N ARG A 237 -0.94 12.63 25.60
CA ARG A 237 -0.86 13.72 24.63
C ARG A 237 -1.92 14.79 24.90
N ASP A 238 -3.14 14.39 25.24
CA ASP A 238 -4.26 15.32 25.38
C ASP A 238 -4.17 16.10 26.71
N LYS A 239 -3.66 15.46 27.77
CA LYS A 239 -3.24 16.16 29.01
C LYS A 239 -2.09 17.13 28.77
N GLU A 240 -1.14 16.78 27.90
CA GLU A 240 -0.06 17.70 27.51
C GLU A 240 -0.58 18.87 26.66
N ILE A 241 -1.57 18.64 25.79
CA ILE A 241 -2.27 19.71 25.06
C ILE A 241 -3.01 20.63 26.03
N GLU A 242 -3.75 20.11 27.03
CA GLU A 242 -4.36 20.95 28.08
C GLU A 242 -3.30 21.76 28.85
N ARG A 243 -2.20 21.12 29.27
CA ARG A 243 -1.08 21.80 29.96
C ARG A 243 -0.49 22.92 29.12
N LEU A 244 -0.29 22.70 27.82
CA LEU A 244 0.25 23.68 26.89
C LEU A 244 -0.75 24.81 26.60
N MET A 245 -2.05 24.52 26.45
CA MET A 245 -3.08 25.56 26.30
C MET A 245 -3.15 26.46 27.54
N LEU A 246 -3.18 25.87 28.74
CA LEU A 246 -3.18 26.61 30.01
C LEU A 246 -1.89 27.40 30.24
N ALA A 247 -0.76 26.96 29.68
CA ALA A 247 0.52 27.68 29.72
C ALA A 247 0.71 28.73 28.61
N LEU A 248 -0.23 28.82 27.66
CA LEU A 248 -0.27 29.79 26.56
C LEU A 248 -1.34 30.87 26.77
N ASP A 249 -2.47 30.54 27.41
CA ASP A 249 -3.50 31.53 27.76
C ASP A 249 -2.99 32.56 28.78
N GLY A 250 -3.35 33.83 28.59
CA GLY A 250 -2.82 34.99 29.32
C GLY A 250 -1.31 35.29 29.14
N GLY A 251 -0.49 34.30 28.78
CA GLY A 251 0.97 34.36 28.68
C GLY A 251 1.68 34.21 30.02
N ARG A 252 2.87 33.57 30.03
CA ARG A 252 3.65 33.37 31.26
C ARG A 252 4.22 34.69 31.80
N SER A 253 4.02 34.95 33.09
CA SER A 253 4.54 36.15 33.77
C SER A 253 6.06 36.07 34.01
N HIS A 254 6.71 37.23 34.05
CA HIS A 254 8.16 37.32 34.24
C HIS A 254 8.62 36.64 35.55
N GLU A 255 7.85 36.78 36.63
CA GLU A 255 8.18 36.17 37.92
C GLU A 255 8.21 34.65 37.84
N VAL A 256 7.24 34.03 37.16
CA VAL A 256 7.21 32.57 36.95
C VAL A 256 8.40 32.13 36.13
N ILE A 257 8.70 32.78 34.99
CA ILE A 257 9.85 32.40 34.14
C ILE A 257 11.18 32.63 34.88
N SER A 258 11.30 33.71 35.65
CA SER A 258 12.49 33.99 36.46
C SER A 258 12.71 32.92 37.54
N VAL A 259 11.65 32.55 38.28
CA VAL A 259 11.70 31.44 39.25
C VAL A 259 11.99 30.11 38.56
N GLU A 260 11.39 29.83 37.40
CA GLU A 260 11.64 28.61 36.61
C GLU A 260 13.08 28.56 36.09
N SER A 261 13.67 29.68 35.66
CA SER A 261 15.08 29.78 35.26
C SER A 261 16.03 29.50 36.43
N ARG A 262 15.67 29.97 37.63
CA ARG A 262 16.42 29.72 38.86
C ARG A 262 16.26 28.27 39.33
N SER A 263 15.07 27.69 39.19
CA SER A 263 14.82 26.25 39.41
C SER A 263 15.70 25.41 38.48
N LYS A 264 15.68 25.66 37.17
CA LYS A 264 16.56 25.03 36.17
C LYS A 264 18.06 25.19 36.49
N SER A 265 18.47 26.24 37.22
CA SER A 265 19.85 26.39 37.72
C SER A 265 20.14 25.55 38.98
N ASN A 266 19.17 25.45 39.89
CA ASN A 266 19.24 24.60 41.07
C ASN A 266 19.19 23.11 40.69
N GLU A 267 18.35 22.73 39.72
CA GLU A 267 18.23 21.37 39.18
C GLU A 267 19.56 20.88 38.59
N LYS A 268 20.30 21.75 37.88
CA LYS A 268 21.66 21.42 37.39
C LYS A 268 22.65 21.21 38.53
N LEU A 269 22.56 21.99 39.61
CA LEU A 269 23.38 21.80 40.81
C LEU A 269 22.99 20.50 41.55
N ILE A 270 21.70 20.20 41.67
CA ILE A 270 21.18 18.94 42.24
C ILE A 270 21.63 17.74 41.41
N ALA A 271 21.56 17.80 40.07
CA ALA A 271 22.06 16.73 39.21
C ALA A 271 23.57 16.50 39.37
N HIS A 272 24.36 17.57 39.53
CA HIS A 272 25.79 17.45 39.80
C HIS A 272 26.09 16.85 41.18
N LEU A 273 25.33 17.25 42.22
CA LEU A 273 25.42 16.67 43.55
C LEU A 273 24.96 15.21 43.59
N ASN A 274 23.91 14.84 42.85
CA ASN A 274 23.44 13.46 42.72
C ASN A 274 24.51 12.57 42.09
N LEU A 275 25.18 13.02 41.02
CA LEU A 275 26.30 12.30 40.41
C LEU A 275 27.47 12.10 41.40
N GLN A 276 27.71 13.07 42.30
CA GLN A 276 28.68 12.95 43.38
C GLN A 276 28.22 11.96 44.46
N VAL A 277 26.93 11.92 44.78
CA VAL A 277 26.32 10.95 45.71
C VAL A 277 26.37 9.53 45.14
N GLU A 278 26.07 9.33 43.86
CA GLU A 278 26.17 8.04 43.16
C GLU A 278 27.62 7.52 43.21
N TYR A 279 28.60 8.36 42.92
CA TYR A 279 30.03 8.00 43.04
C TYR A 279 30.40 7.60 44.47
N LEU A 280 29.95 8.35 45.48
CA LEU A 280 30.21 8.03 46.89
C LEU A 280 29.49 6.74 47.35
N GLN A 281 28.26 6.50 46.87
CA GLN A 281 27.51 5.26 47.12
C GLN A 281 28.19 4.06 46.46
N GLN A 282 28.70 4.20 45.24
CA GLN A 282 29.45 3.13 44.59
C GLN A 282 30.76 2.83 45.34
N THR A 283 31.54 3.85 45.73
CA THR A 283 32.76 3.61 46.53
C THR A 283 32.46 3.02 47.91
N ASN A 284 31.35 3.40 48.56
CA ASN A 284 30.90 2.75 49.79
C ASN A 284 30.54 1.28 49.55
N LYS A 285 29.80 0.96 48.49
CA LYS A 285 29.46 -0.42 48.12
C LYS A 285 30.69 -1.27 47.79
N GLU A 286 31.69 -0.70 47.13
CA GLU A 286 32.98 -1.35 46.89
C GLU A 286 33.74 -1.63 48.20
N LEU A 287 33.67 -0.72 49.18
CA LEU A 287 34.23 -0.92 50.52
C LEU A 287 33.41 -1.93 51.37
N GLU A 288 32.08 -1.93 51.26
CA GLU A 288 31.19 -2.89 51.92
C GLU A 288 31.44 -4.32 51.42
N ASN A 289 31.51 -4.51 50.09
CA ASN A 289 31.94 -5.78 49.49
C ASN A 289 33.32 -6.20 50.02
N ARG A 290 34.28 -5.26 50.09
CA ARG A 290 35.63 -5.53 50.58
C ARG A 290 35.68 -5.89 52.07
N ILE A 291 34.75 -5.38 52.87
CA ILE A 291 34.57 -5.77 54.27
C ILE A 291 33.95 -7.17 54.33
N GLN A 292 32.99 -7.51 53.47
CA GLN A 292 32.42 -8.86 53.41
C GLN A 292 33.47 -9.91 53.00
N ASP A 293 34.29 -9.65 51.97
CA ASP A 293 35.44 -10.49 51.59
C ASP A 293 36.34 -10.81 52.81
N LEU A 294 36.59 -9.80 53.65
CA LEU A 294 37.43 -9.89 54.85
C LEU A 294 36.73 -10.58 56.02
N LEU A 295 35.39 -10.54 56.10
CA LEU A 295 34.61 -11.30 57.07
C LEU A 295 34.51 -12.77 56.69
N ASP A 296 34.28 -13.08 55.41
CA ASP A 296 34.18 -14.45 54.90
C ASP A 296 35.54 -15.18 54.99
N THR A 297 36.63 -14.51 54.60
CA THR A 297 37.99 -15.05 54.77
C THR A 297 38.36 -15.23 56.25
N LYS A 298 37.98 -14.28 57.12
CA LYS A 298 38.12 -14.45 58.58
C LYS A 298 37.32 -15.66 59.08
N GLN A 299 36.07 -15.83 58.64
CA GLN A 299 35.21 -16.95 59.05
C GLN A 299 35.84 -18.29 58.65
N ASN A 300 36.32 -18.41 57.41
CA ASN A 300 37.04 -19.58 56.91
C ASN A 300 38.27 -19.89 57.79
N VAL A 301 39.13 -18.91 58.06
CA VAL A 301 40.29 -19.07 58.95
C VAL A 301 39.89 -19.46 60.36
N THR A 302 38.81 -18.90 60.93
CA THR A 302 38.33 -19.35 62.25
C THR A 302 37.78 -20.78 62.24
N SER A 303 37.17 -21.24 61.14
CA SER A 303 36.72 -22.63 61.00
C SER A 303 37.90 -23.61 60.88
N GLU A 304 38.97 -23.21 60.20
CA GLU A 304 40.22 -23.97 60.11
C GLU A 304 40.93 -24.04 61.48
N VAL A 305 40.98 -22.93 62.22
CA VAL A 305 41.51 -22.90 63.60
C VAL A 305 40.70 -23.79 64.54
N VAL A 306 39.36 -23.81 64.43
CA VAL A 306 38.51 -24.74 65.21
C VAL A 306 38.78 -26.19 64.81
N HIS A 307 38.87 -26.50 63.51
CA HIS A 307 39.18 -27.86 63.05
C HIS A 307 40.56 -28.34 63.54
N LEU A 308 41.58 -27.47 63.50
CA LEU A 308 42.91 -27.76 64.05
C LEU A 308 42.89 -27.89 65.58
N SER A 309 42.07 -27.10 66.28
CA SER A 309 41.88 -27.24 67.73
C SER A 309 41.26 -28.59 68.09
N ASN A 310 40.20 -29.00 67.36
CA ASN A 310 39.54 -30.29 67.57
C ASN A 310 40.50 -31.46 67.30
N LYS A 311 41.26 -31.44 66.19
CA LYS A 311 42.25 -32.49 65.90
C LYS A 311 43.40 -32.50 66.91
N ASN A 312 43.79 -31.37 67.48
CA ASN A 312 44.74 -31.34 68.59
C ASN A 312 44.14 -31.94 69.87
N GLU A 313 42.86 -31.70 70.16
CA GLU A 313 42.17 -32.29 71.32
C GLU A 313 42.01 -33.81 71.15
N GLU A 314 41.66 -34.29 69.96
CA GLU A 314 41.68 -35.72 69.60
C GLU A 314 43.09 -36.31 69.81
N LEU A 315 44.15 -35.67 69.32
CA LEU A 315 45.53 -36.14 69.54
C LEU A 315 45.94 -36.14 71.02
N CYS A 316 45.41 -35.24 71.84
CA CYS A 316 45.59 -35.27 73.29
C CYS A 316 44.82 -36.43 73.95
N GLN A 317 43.63 -36.78 73.45
CA GLN A 317 42.89 -37.96 73.91
C GLN A 317 43.62 -39.25 73.50
N GLU A 318 44.07 -39.36 72.25
CA GLU A 318 44.92 -40.45 71.76
C GLU A 318 46.19 -40.61 72.62
N LEU A 319 46.85 -39.51 73.02
CA LEU A 319 47.99 -39.55 73.95
C LEU A 319 47.61 -40.08 75.34
N ASN A 320 46.50 -39.62 75.91
CA ASN A 320 46.03 -40.07 77.23
C ASN A 320 45.67 -41.56 77.24
N GLU A 321 45.10 -42.08 76.14
CA GLU A 321 44.85 -43.52 75.97
C GLU A 321 46.17 -44.32 75.87
N ILE A 322 47.17 -43.81 75.16
CA ILE A 322 48.52 -44.40 75.10
C ILE A 322 49.17 -44.42 76.48
N ASP A 323 49.08 -43.34 77.26
CA ASP A 323 49.59 -43.29 78.65
C ASP A 323 48.85 -44.27 79.57
N HIS A 324 47.53 -44.42 79.42
CA HIS A 324 46.77 -45.43 80.16
C HIS A 324 47.17 -46.86 79.77
N LEU A 325 47.38 -47.14 78.48
CA LEU A 325 47.88 -48.43 77.99
C LEU A 325 49.31 -48.72 78.49
N ALA A 326 50.18 -47.71 78.50
CA ALA A 326 51.53 -47.81 79.04
C ALA A 326 51.51 -48.15 80.55
N GLN A 327 50.68 -47.46 81.34
CA GLN A 327 50.50 -47.78 82.77
C GLN A 327 49.85 -49.15 83.00
N GLN A 328 48.98 -49.64 82.11
CA GLN A 328 48.44 -51.00 82.21
C GLN A 328 49.54 -52.04 81.92
N LEU A 329 50.35 -51.83 80.88
CA LEU A 329 51.52 -52.66 80.57
C LEU A 329 52.54 -52.68 81.71
N GLU A 330 52.78 -51.54 82.37
CA GLU A 330 53.71 -51.46 83.49
C GLU A 330 53.18 -52.21 84.72
N ARG A 331 51.89 -52.07 85.07
CA ARG A 331 51.26 -52.88 86.13
C ARG A 331 51.24 -54.37 85.80
N HIS A 332 50.99 -54.74 84.54
CA HIS A 332 51.06 -56.15 84.10
C HIS A 332 52.48 -56.70 84.22
N LYS A 333 53.51 -55.90 83.89
CA LYS A 333 54.92 -56.24 84.08
C LYS A 333 55.28 -56.40 85.56
N GLU A 334 54.78 -55.53 86.46
CA GLU A 334 54.95 -55.70 87.90
C GLU A 334 54.30 -57.00 88.40
N ILE A 335 53.06 -57.30 87.99
CA ILE A 335 52.38 -58.56 88.36
C ILE A 335 53.16 -59.78 87.85
N VAL A 336 53.65 -59.76 86.60
CA VAL A 336 54.44 -60.85 86.02
C VAL A 336 55.77 -61.04 86.76
N LEU A 337 56.43 -59.95 87.17
CA LEU A 337 57.64 -60.00 88.01
C LEU A 337 57.31 -60.58 89.40
N GLU A 338 56.22 -60.16 90.04
CA GLU A 338 55.81 -60.69 91.34
C GLU A 338 55.44 -62.18 91.29
N THR A 339 54.86 -62.67 90.18
CA THR A 339 54.66 -64.11 89.97
C THR A 339 55.97 -64.85 89.71
N ALA A 340 56.89 -64.28 88.93
CA ALA A 340 58.20 -64.89 88.68
C ALA A 340 59.05 -64.97 89.95
N ASP A 341 59.04 -63.95 90.81
CA ASP A 341 59.73 -63.97 92.11
C ASP A 341 59.11 -65.00 93.08
N LYS A 342 57.80 -65.25 93.01
CA LYS A 342 57.13 -66.33 93.76
C LYS A 342 57.53 -67.70 93.24
N GLU A 343 57.48 -67.93 91.93
CA GLU A 343 57.94 -69.18 91.30
C GLU A 343 59.42 -69.46 91.58
N ILE A 344 60.28 -68.44 91.57
CA ILE A 344 61.70 -68.52 91.98
C ILE A 344 61.83 -68.83 93.48
N GLY A 345 60.93 -68.33 94.32
CA GLY A 345 60.84 -68.67 95.74
C GLY A 345 60.48 -70.14 95.96
N GLU A 346 59.45 -70.64 95.31
CA GLU A 346 59.01 -72.04 95.37
C GLU A 346 60.08 -73.00 94.81
N ALA A 347 60.71 -72.64 93.69
CA ALA A 347 61.81 -73.40 93.10
C ALA A 347 63.03 -73.50 94.03
N LYS A 348 63.34 -72.46 94.82
CA LYS A 348 64.41 -72.51 95.85
C LYS A 348 64.06 -73.50 96.95
N VAL A 349 62.85 -73.46 97.50
CA VAL A 349 62.40 -74.39 98.55
C VAL A 349 62.47 -75.85 98.08
N ILE A 350 62.11 -76.13 96.82
CA ILE A 350 62.26 -77.46 96.21
C ILE A 350 63.74 -77.87 96.11
N ASN A 351 64.62 -76.93 95.71
CA ASN A 351 66.05 -77.20 95.55
C ASN A 351 66.74 -77.47 96.89
N ASP A 352 66.42 -76.71 97.94
CA ASP A 352 66.95 -76.91 99.29
C ASP A 352 66.58 -78.31 99.84
N VAL A 353 65.34 -78.77 99.61
CA VAL A 353 64.87 -80.12 99.98
C VAL A 353 65.59 -81.22 99.19
N LEU A 354 65.88 -81.01 97.91
CA LEU A 354 66.68 -81.94 97.10
C LEU A 354 68.14 -81.97 97.57
N GLN A 355 68.67 -80.86 98.10
CA GLN A 355 70.05 -80.79 98.58
C GLN A 355 70.24 -81.62 99.87
N GLU A 356 69.32 -81.55 100.84
CA GLU A 356 69.33 -82.44 102.02
C GLU A 356 69.27 -83.95 101.67
N GLN A 357 68.55 -84.31 100.60
CA GLN A 357 68.41 -85.72 100.19
C GLN A 357 69.70 -86.28 99.56
N ASN A 358 70.45 -85.45 98.84
CA ASN A 358 71.71 -85.88 98.21
C ASN A 358 72.82 -86.16 99.22
N GLU A 359 72.91 -85.40 100.31
CA GLU A 359 73.94 -85.65 101.35
C GLU A 359 73.73 -87.01 102.03
N ARG A 360 72.50 -87.38 102.38
CA ARG A 360 72.19 -88.66 103.05
C ARG A 360 72.50 -89.89 102.19
N LEU A 361 72.26 -89.82 100.88
CA LEU A 361 72.58 -90.92 99.96
C LEU A 361 74.09 -91.13 99.79
N SER A 362 74.90 -90.10 100.05
CA SER A 362 76.36 -90.19 99.93
C SER A 362 77.02 -90.95 101.09
N GLU A 363 76.40 -91.01 102.27
CA GLU A 363 76.93 -91.73 103.43
C GLU A 363 76.70 -93.26 103.32
N GLU A 364 75.52 -93.71 102.86
CA GLU A 364 75.25 -95.15 102.65
C GLU A 364 76.19 -95.80 101.62
N LEU A 365 76.62 -95.03 100.61
CA LEU A 365 77.49 -95.51 99.53
C LEU A 365 78.88 -95.92 100.03
N PHE A 366 79.44 -95.24 101.04
CA PHE A 366 80.77 -95.55 101.56
C PHE A 366 80.81 -96.91 102.28
N GLY A 367 79.74 -97.25 103.01
CA GLY A 367 79.61 -98.54 103.69
C GLY A 367 79.51 -99.74 102.74
N LYS A 368 79.12 -99.53 101.47
CA LYS A 368 79.02 -100.60 100.46
C LYS A 368 80.34 -100.99 99.81
N THR A 369 81.41 -100.20 100.00
CA THR A 369 82.73 -100.50 99.42
C THR A 369 83.44 -101.64 100.14
N ASP A 370 83.40 -101.68 101.47
CA ASP A 370 84.05 -102.75 102.26
C ASP A 370 83.34 -104.11 102.09
N ASP A 371 82.01 -104.12 101.88
CA ASP A 371 81.25 -105.32 101.49
C ASP A 371 81.78 -105.93 100.18
N LYS A 372 82.24 -105.09 99.23
CA LYS A 372 82.61 -105.51 97.88
C LYS A 372 83.93 -106.27 97.82
N GLU A 373 84.98 -105.83 98.53
CA GLU A 373 86.27 -106.56 98.53
C GLU A 373 86.13 -107.95 99.16
N ASN A 374 85.33 -108.06 100.24
CA ASN A 374 85.01 -109.34 100.87
C ASN A 374 84.27 -110.30 99.92
N LEU A 375 83.39 -109.78 99.06
CA LEU A 375 82.69 -110.57 98.04
C LEU A 375 83.58 -110.99 96.87
N GLU A 376 84.57 -110.19 96.46
CA GLU A 376 85.51 -110.57 95.38
C GLU A 376 86.44 -111.73 95.76
N VAL A 377 86.81 -111.86 97.05
CA VAL A 377 87.52 -113.04 97.56
C VAL A 377 86.62 -114.29 97.53
N LEU A 378 85.35 -114.15 97.91
CA LEU A 378 84.37 -115.25 97.89
C LEU A 378 84.07 -115.72 96.45
N LEU A 379 83.96 -114.78 95.51
CA LEU A 379 83.73 -115.04 94.09
C LEU A 379 84.84 -115.90 93.48
N ASN A 380 86.12 -115.60 93.75
CA ASN A 380 87.23 -116.39 93.23
C ASN A 380 87.27 -117.84 93.77
N GLN A 381 86.76 -118.08 94.97
CA GLN A 381 86.59 -119.45 95.50
C GLN A 381 85.43 -120.17 94.79
N LEU A 382 84.30 -119.48 94.61
CA LEU A 382 83.14 -119.99 93.88
C LEU A 382 83.44 -120.26 92.40
N GLU A 383 84.28 -119.46 91.74
CA GLU A 383 84.70 -119.66 90.35
C GLU A 383 85.44 -121.00 90.18
N GLN A 384 86.27 -121.39 91.16
CA GLN A 384 86.98 -122.69 91.15
C GLN A 384 86.06 -123.89 91.44
N GLU A 385 85.04 -123.74 92.28
CA GLU A 385 83.99 -124.77 92.45
C GLU A 385 83.09 -124.87 91.21
N LYS A 386 82.70 -123.74 90.63
CA LYS A 386 81.89 -123.64 89.41
C LYS A 386 82.55 -124.34 88.22
N GLN A 387 83.87 -124.20 88.05
CA GLN A 387 84.60 -124.91 86.99
C GLN A 387 84.53 -126.44 87.19
N ARG A 388 84.72 -126.92 88.43
CA ARG A 388 84.56 -128.35 88.78
C ARG A 388 83.12 -128.85 88.61
N LEU A 389 82.12 -128.00 88.86
CA LEU A 389 80.72 -128.35 88.67
C LEU A 389 80.34 -128.40 87.18
N MET A 390 80.94 -127.55 86.32
CA MET A 390 80.75 -127.63 84.86
C MET A 390 81.21 -128.95 84.27
N GLU A 391 82.44 -129.40 84.56
CA GLU A 391 82.95 -130.71 84.11
C GLU A 391 82.09 -131.88 84.62
N LYS A 392 81.42 -131.68 85.76
CA LYS A 392 80.48 -132.65 86.35
C LYS A 392 79.11 -132.61 85.68
N THR A 393 78.62 -131.45 85.25
CA THR A 393 77.35 -131.32 84.51
C THR A 393 77.46 -131.71 83.05
N GLU A 394 78.61 -131.52 82.38
CA GLU A 394 78.84 -132.04 81.02
C GLU A 394 78.76 -133.59 81.00
N ASN A 395 79.21 -134.25 82.07
CA ASN A 395 79.01 -135.69 82.30
C ASN A 395 77.55 -136.09 82.61
N PHE A 396 76.70 -135.16 83.07
CA PHE A 396 75.26 -135.39 83.25
C PHE A 396 74.48 -135.12 81.97
N GLU A 397 74.82 -134.09 81.18
CA GLU A 397 74.20 -133.82 79.88
C GLU A 397 74.30 -135.01 78.93
N ILE A 398 75.41 -135.75 78.94
CA ILE A 398 75.57 -136.95 78.10
C ILE A 398 74.50 -138.01 78.45
N LYS A 399 74.16 -138.17 79.73
CA LYS A 399 73.06 -139.04 80.20
C LYS A 399 71.68 -138.43 79.94
N GLU A 400 71.56 -137.12 80.01
CA GLU A 400 70.32 -136.43 79.66
C GLU A 400 70.00 -136.59 78.16
N ARG A 401 71.00 -136.61 77.27
CA ARG A 401 70.81 -136.93 75.85
C ARG A 401 70.38 -138.38 75.63
N GLU A 402 70.80 -139.34 76.45
CA GLU A 402 70.25 -140.70 76.45
C GLU A 402 68.75 -140.72 76.84
N LEU A 403 68.31 -139.83 77.74
CA LEU A 403 66.89 -139.66 78.11
C LEU A 403 66.10 -138.85 77.05
N VAL A 404 66.71 -137.86 76.39
CA VAL A 404 66.08 -137.12 75.28
C VAL A 404 65.86 -138.05 74.08
N LEU A 405 66.75 -139.01 73.82
CA LEU A 405 66.52 -140.06 72.82
C LEU A 405 65.30 -140.94 73.15
N GLU A 406 64.88 -141.03 74.41
CA GLU A 406 63.61 -141.68 74.82
C GLU A 406 62.39 -140.79 74.57
N ILE A 407 62.52 -139.48 74.78
CA ILE A 407 61.46 -138.49 74.53
C ILE A 407 61.23 -138.28 73.01
N GLU A 408 62.29 -138.25 72.21
CA GLU A 408 62.19 -138.23 70.75
C GLU A 408 61.63 -139.54 70.19
N ARG A 409 61.84 -140.68 70.89
CA ARG A 409 61.19 -141.96 70.59
C ARG A 409 59.65 -141.82 70.58
N MET A 410 59.10 -141.09 71.56
CA MET A 410 57.65 -140.81 71.63
C MET A 410 57.18 -139.77 70.61
N ARG A 411 58.01 -138.77 70.29
CA ARG A 411 57.65 -137.72 69.30
C ARG A 411 57.65 -138.23 67.85
N LEU A 412 58.43 -139.26 67.53
CA LEU A 412 58.44 -139.88 66.21
C LEU A 412 57.24 -140.81 65.95
N GLU A 413 56.44 -141.13 66.97
CA GLU A 413 55.30 -142.04 66.79
C GLU A 413 54.04 -141.32 66.24
N TYR A 414 53.77 -140.03 66.58
CA TYR A 414 52.51 -139.34 66.19
C TYR A 414 52.53 -137.79 65.91
N GLY A 415 53.26 -137.30 64.87
CA GLY A 415 52.65 -136.45 63.81
C GLY A 415 52.89 -134.91 63.55
N ILE A 416 53.45 -134.59 62.36
CA ILE A 416 53.07 -133.60 61.28
C ILE A 416 53.08 -132.03 61.43
N ALA A 417 54.22 -131.38 61.14
CA ALA A 417 54.65 -130.51 59.97
C ALA A 417 53.92 -129.26 59.31
N LEU A 418 54.76 -128.25 58.92
CA LEU A 418 54.86 -127.42 57.64
C LEU A 418 54.19 -126.01 57.37
N GLY A 419 54.93 -125.05 56.75
CA GLY A 419 54.42 -123.90 55.92
C GLY A 419 55.29 -122.59 55.75
N ASP A 420 55.36 -121.97 54.55
CA ASP A 420 56.15 -120.74 54.17
C ASP A 420 55.32 -119.58 53.47
N LYS A 421 55.87 -118.32 53.39
CA LYS A 421 55.80 -117.28 52.28
C LYS A 421 55.40 -115.81 52.62
N SER A 422 55.56 -114.90 51.62
CA SER A 422 55.27 -113.44 51.55
C SER A 422 55.03 -113.04 50.04
N PRO A 423 54.93 -111.76 49.54
CA PRO A 423 54.93 -110.40 50.11
C PRO A 423 53.73 -109.51 49.64
N SER A 424 53.80 -108.15 49.62
CA SER A 424 52.65 -107.29 49.19
C SER A 424 52.92 -105.85 48.65
N ARG A 425 52.61 -105.66 47.35
CA ARG A 425 51.92 -104.55 46.64
C ARG A 425 52.15 -103.04 46.89
N LEU A 426 52.56 -102.53 48.06
CA LEU A 426 52.38 -101.09 48.37
C LEU A 426 53.21 -100.14 47.47
N ASP A 427 54.47 -100.51 47.17
CA ASP A 427 55.42 -99.67 46.42
C ASP A 427 55.01 -99.36 44.97
N VAL A 428 54.09 -100.14 44.38
CA VAL A 428 53.71 -100.00 42.96
C VAL A 428 52.80 -98.78 42.73
N PHE A 429 52.01 -98.38 43.73
CA PHE A 429 50.96 -97.36 43.57
C PHE A 429 51.50 -95.92 43.54
N VAL A 430 52.62 -95.65 44.24
CA VAL A 430 53.23 -94.32 44.32
C VAL A 430 53.67 -93.84 42.93
N LYS A 431 54.24 -94.75 42.12
CA LYS A 431 54.96 -94.42 40.89
C LYS A 431 54.07 -93.95 39.74
N THR A 432 52.80 -94.37 39.71
CA THR A 432 51.85 -94.02 38.65
C THR A 432 51.32 -92.59 38.71
N LEU A 433 51.49 -91.88 39.84
CA LEU A 433 50.99 -90.50 39.99
C LEU A 433 51.98 -89.43 39.48
N GLU A 434 53.21 -89.80 39.17
CA GLU A 434 54.25 -88.84 38.76
C GLU A 434 54.24 -88.54 37.25
N ASP A 435 53.85 -89.52 36.42
CA ASP A 435 53.91 -89.43 34.95
C ASP A 435 52.88 -88.47 34.33
N ASP A 436 51.64 -88.44 34.85
CA ASP A 436 50.52 -87.65 34.27
C ASP A 436 50.78 -86.13 34.26
N ARG A 437 51.57 -85.64 35.23
CA ARG A 437 51.90 -84.21 35.38
C ARG A 437 52.67 -83.66 34.18
N ASP A 438 53.60 -84.44 33.63
CA ASP A 438 54.59 -83.94 32.67
C ASP A 438 54.15 -84.09 31.20
N TYR A 439 52.92 -84.54 30.98
CA TYR A 439 52.26 -84.54 29.67
C TYR A 439 51.80 -83.12 29.26
N TYR A 440 50.90 -82.52 30.05
CA TYR A 440 50.17 -81.28 29.69
C TYR A 440 51.06 -80.06 29.42
N LYS A 441 52.28 -80.03 29.95
CA LYS A 441 53.20 -78.88 29.82
C LYS A 441 53.72 -78.66 28.38
N ARG A 442 53.69 -79.68 27.51
CA ARG A 442 54.34 -79.65 26.19
C ARG A 442 53.48 -79.09 25.05
N GLU A 443 52.15 -79.14 25.16
CA GLU A 443 51.25 -78.83 24.05
C GLU A 443 51.18 -77.32 23.73
N LEU A 444 51.35 -76.46 24.74
CA LEU A 444 51.19 -75.01 24.63
C LEU A 444 52.22 -74.32 23.72
N GLU A 445 53.44 -74.86 23.58
CA GLU A 445 54.54 -74.18 22.87
C GLU A 445 54.45 -74.29 21.33
N TYR A 446 53.58 -75.17 20.81
CA TYR A 446 53.51 -75.47 19.38
C TYR A 446 52.81 -74.36 18.57
N LEU A 447 51.71 -73.80 19.09
CA LEU A 447 50.75 -72.99 18.32
C LEU A 447 51.24 -71.58 17.92
N GLN A 448 52.34 -71.09 18.49
CA GLN A 448 52.67 -69.66 18.46
C GLN A 448 53.46 -69.18 17.19
N LYS A 449 53.79 -70.07 16.24
CA LYS A 449 54.85 -69.82 15.23
C LYS A 449 54.41 -69.49 13.79
N MET A 450 53.10 -69.43 13.46
CA MET A 450 52.65 -69.60 12.06
C MET A 450 52.37 -68.36 11.16
N ILE A 451 52.50 -67.09 11.59
CA ILE A 451 51.86 -65.94 10.88
C ILE A 451 52.79 -64.74 10.55
N LYS A 452 53.09 -64.46 9.24
CA LYS A 452 53.39 -63.15 8.53
C LYS A 452 54.38 -63.23 7.31
N ARG A 453 54.06 -62.68 6.09
CA ARG A 453 55.01 -62.10 5.05
C ARG A 453 54.45 -61.66 3.63
N ARG A 454 54.90 -60.48 3.10
CA ARG A 454 55.31 -60.04 1.68
C ARG A 454 54.42 -59.30 0.59
N PRO A 455 55.03 -58.37 -0.26
CA PRO A 455 54.51 -57.68 -1.51
C PRO A 455 55.49 -57.71 -2.76
N SER A 456 55.43 -56.81 -3.83
CA SER A 456 56.55 -56.14 -4.66
C SER A 456 56.18 -55.41 -6.05
N PRO A 457 56.94 -55.30 -7.22
CA PRO A 457 57.18 -53.98 -7.97
C PRO A 457 57.34 -53.86 -9.57
N SER A 458 57.63 -52.64 -10.12
CA SER A 458 58.42 -52.26 -11.39
C SER A 458 57.85 -52.35 -12.87
N ARG A 459 58.41 -51.77 -13.99
CA ARG A 459 59.02 -50.42 -14.39
C ARG A 459 59.56 -50.29 -15.89
N ARG A 460 59.21 -49.20 -16.66
CA ARG A 460 59.83 -48.60 -17.94
C ARG A 460 60.01 -49.48 -19.24
N THR A 461 60.52 -49.12 -20.47
CA THR A 461 61.22 -47.94 -21.16
C THR A 461 61.12 -47.99 -22.73
N SER A 462 61.49 -46.94 -23.54
CA SER A 462 61.71 -47.01 -25.04
C SER A 462 62.48 -45.80 -25.70
N GLU A 463 62.88 -45.89 -27.00
CA GLU A 463 63.70 -44.89 -27.77
C GLU A 463 63.56 -45.00 -29.33
N LYS A 464 63.28 -43.91 -30.09
CA LYS A 464 63.31 -43.87 -31.60
C LYS A 464 63.12 -42.48 -32.28
N VAL A 465 64.07 -41.54 -32.14
CA VAL A 465 63.89 -40.13 -32.60
C VAL A 465 64.20 -39.90 -34.10
N ILE A 466 63.29 -39.24 -34.84
CA ILE A 466 63.50 -38.23 -35.92
C ILE A 466 62.21 -38.01 -36.73
N PHE A 467 61.53 -39.06 -37.23
CA PHE A 467 60.16 -38.91 -37.76
C PHE A 467 59.23 -38.38 -36.67
N LEU A 468 59.50 -38.85 -35.44
CA LEU A 468 59.00 -38.29 -34.20
C LEU A 468 59.15 -36.76 -34.03
N PHE A 469 59.85 -35.98 -34.84
CA PHE A 469 60.06 -34.56 -34.51
C PHE A 469 58.83 -33.67 -34.75
N GLU A 470 58.14 -33.77 -35.89
CA GLU A 470 56.90 -33.00 -36.11
C GLU A 470 55.70 -33.66 -35.43
N ASP A 471 55.69 -35.00 -35.31
CA ASP A 471 54.74 -35.73 -34.45
C ASP A 471 54.94 -35.34 -32.97
N LEU A 472 56.17 -35.25 -32.44
CA LEU A 472 56.40 -34.65 -31.11
C LEU A 472 55.93 -33.21 -31.08
N ARG A 473 55.92 -32.46 -32.19
CA ARG A 473 55.56 -31.04 -32.17
C ARG A 473 54.04 -30.83 -32.17
N LEU A 474 53.28 -31.79 -32.71
CA LEU A 474 51.84 -31.91 -32.48
C LEU A 474 51.55 -32.47 -31.09
N ILE A 475 52.08 -33.66 -30.76
CA ILE A 475 51.90 -34.33 -29.46
C ILE A 475 52.41 -33.46 -28.30
N THR A 476 53.40 -32.58 -28.50
CA THR A 476 53.84 -31.60 -27.49
C THR A 476 52.87 -30.44 -27.36
N ARG A 477 52.25 -29.94 -28.43
CA ARG A 477 51.16 -28.96 -28.29
C ARG A 477 49.96 -29.59 -27.59
N GLU A 478 49.52 -30.76 -28.04
CA GLU A 478 48.42 -31.51 -27.39
C GLU A 478 48.74 -31.81 -25.93
N ARG A 479 49.98 -32.23 -25.61
CA ARG A 479 50.45 -32.46 -24.24
C ARG A 479 50.58 -31.17 -23.43
N ASP A 480 51.00 -30.06 -24.02
CA ASP A 480 51.12 -28.76 -23.32
C ASP A 480 49.75 -28.09 -23.14
N GLU A 481 48.79 -28.37 -24.03
CA GLU A 481 47.38 -27.98 -23.90
C GLU A 481 46.66 -28.87 -22.86
N LEU A 482 46.89 -30.18 -22.86
CA LEU A 482 46.43 -31.11 -21.82
C LEU A 482 47.09 -30.81 -20.47
N GLN A 483 48.37 -30.44 -20.43
CA GLN A 483 49.05 -29.95 -19.24
C GLN A 483 48.44 -28.61 -18.79
N SER A 484 48.19 -27.67 -19.71
CA SER A 484 47.52 -26.41 -19.38
C SER A 484 46.07 -26.60 -18.89
N MET A 485 45.38 -27.66 -19.32
CA MET A 485 44.09 -28.08 -18.77
C MET A 485 44.23 -28.77 -17.41
N LEU A 486 45.21 -29.65 -17.23
CA LEU A 486 45.52 -30.29 -15.94
C LEU A 486 45.93 -29.26 -14.88
N ASP A 487 46.83 -28.33 -15.19
CA ASP A 487 47.21 -27.19 -14.35
C ASP A 487 46.00 -26.33 -13.96
N ARG A 488 45.00 -26.19 -14.86
CA ARG A 488 43.74 -25.48 -14.57
C ARG A 488 42.82 -26.30 -13.68
N PHE A 489 42.66 -27.60 -13.92
CA PHE A 489 41.91 -28.50 -13.04
C PHE A 489 42.57 -28.65 -11.66
N GLU A 490 43.90 -28.64 -11.57
CA GLU A 490 44.65 -28.69 -10.32
C GLU A 490 44.48 -27.39 -9.53
N LYS A 491 44.58 -26.22 -10.17
CA LYS A 491 44.26 -24.92 -9.54
C LYS A 491 42.81 -24.88 -9.04
N HIS A 492 41.85 -25.30 -9.86
CA HIS A 492 40.43 -25.36 -9.49
C HIS A 492 40.17 -26.40 -8.37
N MET A 493 40.92 -27.51 -8.35
CA MET A 493 40.88 -28.49 -7.26
C MET A 493 41.48 -27.93 -5.95
N ILE A 494 42.58 -27.18 -6.02
CA ILE A 494 43.16 -26.47 -4.87
C ILE A 494 42.19 -25.41 -4.33
N GLU A 495 41.52 -24.68 -5.22
CA GLU A 495 40.49 -23.69 -4.89
C GLU A 495 39.27 -24.35 -4.24
N ILE A 496 38.74 -25.44 -4.80
CA ILE A 496 37.70 -26.26 -4.17
C ILE A 496 38.15 -26.79 -2.80
N GLN A 497 39.38 -27.29 -2.66
CA GLN A 497 39.91 -27.75 -1.37
C GLN A 497 40.07 -26.61 -0.35
N SER A 498 40.39 -25.39 -0.80
CA SER A 498 40.43 -24.19 0.04
C SER A 498 39.03 -23.81 0.51
N ASN A 499 38.06 -23.75 -0.42
CA ASN A 499 36.68 -23.41 -0.13
C ASN A 499 36.01 -24.46 0.78
N VAL A 500 36.28 -25.75 0.58
CA VAL A 500 35.84 -26.82 1.48
C VAL A 500 36.46 -26.68 2.88
N LYS A 501 37.75 -26.30 3.00
CA LYS A 501 38.37 -26.03 4.32
C LYS A 501 37.73 -24.83 5.02
N LEU A 502 37.48 -23.73 4.29
CA LEU A 502 36.80 -22.55 4.83
C LEU A 502 35.38 -22.87 5.28
N LEU A 503 34.57 -23.50 4.42
CA LEU A 503 33.20 -23.93 4.76
C LEU A 503 33.17 -24.96 5.90
N THR A 504 34.19 -25.81 6.04
CA THR A 504 34.34 -26.72 7.19
C THR A 504 34.63 -25.93 8.47
N ALA A 505 35.53 -24.95 8.43
CA ALA A 505 35.82 -24.10 9.58
C ALA A 505 34.62 -23.20 9.98
N GLU A 506 33.86 -22.70 9.00
CA GLU A 506 32.61 -21.96 9.24
C GLU A 506 31.52 -22.85 9.83
N ARG A 507 31.32 -24.06 9.29
CA ARG A 507 30.43 -25.08 9.86
C ARG A 507 30.81 -25.40 11.30
N ASP A 508 32.10 -25.61 11.57
CA ASP A 508 32.57 -26.01 12.91
C ASP A 508 32.46 -24.84 13.89
N ARG A 509 32.71 -23.61 13.45
CA ARG A 509 32.44 -22.39 14.23
C ARG A 509 30.95 -22.20 14.51
N LEU A 510 30.08 -22.41 13.53
CA LEU A 510 28.62 -22.37 13.70
C LEU A 510 28.14 -23.49 14.64
N SER A 511 28.72 -24.68 14.56
CA SER A 511 28.43 -25.81 15.45
C SER A 511 28.82 -25.51 16.90
N ILE A 512 30.01 -24.92 17.12
CA ILE A 512 30.47 -24.46 18.44
C ILE A 512 29.54 -23.37 18.99
N LEU A 513 29.15 -22.39 18.17
CA LEU A 513 28.22 -21.33 18.56
C LEU A 513 26.81 -21.87 18.86
N TYR A 514 26.31 -22.81 18.07
CA TYR A 514 25.01 -23.45 18.28
C TYR A 514 25.01 -24.25 19.59
N GLU A 515 26.01 -25.11 19.81
CA GLU A 515 26.15 -25.85 21.06
C GLU A 515 26.47 -24.96 22.26
N GLN A 516 26.98 -23.73 22.05
CA GLN A 516 27.13 -22.73 23.11
C GLN A 516 25.79 -22.07 23.44
N VAL A 517 25.08 -21.50 22.47
CA VAL A 517 23.72 -20.94 22.67
C VAL A 517 22.78 -21.99 23.27
N ARG A 518 22.91 -23.26 22.87
CA ARG A 518 22.18 -24.39 23.46
C ARG A 518 22.53 -24.64 24.92
N ARG A 519 23.82 -24.60 25.30
CA ARG A 519 24.26 -24.71 26.70
C ARG A 519 23.83 -23.50 27.53
N ASP A 520 23.92 -22.31 26.99
CA ASP A 520 23.53 -21.07 27.67
C ASP A 520 22.01 -21.03 27.89
N SER A 521 21.22 -21.48 26.91
CA SER A 521 19.76 -21.66 27.04
C SER A 521 19.40 -22.75 28.05
N LEU A 522 20.11 -23.89 28.06
CA LEU A 522 19.92 -24.94 29.07
C LEU A 522 20.25 -24.42 30.48
N SER A 523 21.35 -23.66 30.64
CA SER A 523 21.72 -23.03 31.91
C SER A 523 20.66 -22.05 32.40
N LEU A 524 20.05 -21.27 31.49
CA LEU A 524 18.94 -20.37 31.82
C LEU A 524 17.71 -21.16 32.29
N PHE A 525 17.29 -22.19 31.55
CA PHE A 525 16.18 -23.06 31.99
C PHE A 525 16.48 -23.83 33.28
N GLU A 526 17.75 -24.18 33.57
CA GLU A 526 18.11 -24.79 34.85
C GLU A 526 18.11 -23.79 36.01
N LEU A 527 18.43 -22.51 35.76
CA LEU A 527 18.27 -21.41 36.73
C LEU A 527 16.79 -21.13 37.01
N GLU A 528 15.98 -20.91 35.97
CA GLU A 528 14.52 -20.73 36.08
C GLU A 528 13.86 -21.91 36.81
N ARG A 529 14.26 -23.15 36.50
CA ARG A 529 13.78 -24.36 37.20
C ARG A 529 14.21 -24.37 38.67
N CYS A 530 15.36 -23.82 39.03
CA CYS A 530 15.79 -23.69 40.42
C CYS A 530 14.99 -22.60 41.16
N GLU A 531 14.70 -21.45 40.53
CA GLU A 531 13.87 -20.38 41.09
C GLU A 531 12.39 -20.80 41.25
N LEU A 532 11.85 -21.54 40.26
CA LEU A 532 10.55 -22.18 40.37
C LEU A 532 10.54 -23.24 41.50
N LYS A 533 11.65 -23.95 41.72
CA LYS A 533 11.76 -24.95 42.80
C LYS A 533 11.85 -24.30 44.19
N THR A 534 12.55 -23.18 44.36
CA THR A 534 12.62 -22.46 45.64
C THR A 534 11.29 -21.78 45.96
N THR A 535 10.66 -21.11 44.99
CA THR A 535 9.31 -20.53 45.16
C THR A 535 8.27 -21.60 45.48
N ILE A 536 8.30 -22.77 44.83
CA ILE A 536 7.45 -23.92 45.19
C ILE A 536 7.75 -24.44 46.61
N SER A 537 9.00 -24.40 47.11
CA SER A 537 9.29 -24.76 48.51
C SER A 537 8.66 -23.76 49.48
N ILE A 538 8.88 -22.46 49.26
CA ILE A 538 8.31 -21.38 50.08
C ILE A 538 6.78 -21.45 50.10
N LEU A 539 6.15 -21.72 48.96
CA LEU A 539 4.70 -21.90 48.86
C LEU A 539 4.22 -23.16 49.59
N LYS A 540 4.96 -24.28 49.53
CA LYS A 540 4.64 -25.50 50.30
C LYS A 540 4.80 -25.29 51.82
N GLU A 541 5.85 -24.60 52.25
CA GLU A 541 6.05 -24.22 53.65
C GLU A 541 4.94 -23.28 54.12
N ARG A 542 4.49 -22.34 53.27
CA ARG A 542 3.35 -21.48 53.58
C ARG A 542 2.04 -22.26 53.66
N ILE A 543 1.78 -23.18 52.73
CA ILE A 543 0.62 -24.08 52.76
C ILE A 543 0.64 -24.92 54.05
N ASN A 544 1.75 -25.58 54.37
CA ASN A 544 1.92 -26.34 55.62
C ASN A 544 1.68 -25.46 56.85
N SER A 545 2.12 -24.19 56.87
CA SER A 545 1.85 -23.28 58.00
C SER A 545 0.35 -23.00 58.15
N LEU A 546 -0.36 -22.76 57.04
CA LEU A 546 -1.79 -22.46 57.02
C LEU A 546 -2.63 -23.70 57.33
N GLU A 547 -2.24 -24.88 56.84
CA GLU A 547 -2.89 -26.16 57.19
C GLU A 547 -2.75 -26.46 58.68
N ASN A 548 -1.57 -26.22 59.28
CA ASN A 548 -1.37 -26.39 60.72
C ASN A 548 -2.16 -25.36 61.54
N GLU A 549 -2.22 -24.09 61.12
CA GLU A 549 -3.09 -23.08 61.76
C GLU A 549 -4.57 -23.46 61.67
N LEU A 550 -5.05 -23.90 60.50
CA LEU A 550 -6.43 -24.29 60.26
C LEU A 550 -6.78 -25.55 61.07
N LYS A 551 -5.88 -26.53 61.16
CA LYS A 551 -6.02 -27.73 61.99
C LYS A 551 -6.04 -27.39 63.49
N LEU A 552 -5.20 -26.45 63.94
CA LEU A 552 -5.22 -25.93 65.31
C LEU A 552 -6.54 -25.19 65.62
N LYS A 553 -7.05 -24.39 64.68
CA LYS A 553 -8.36 -23.72 64.80
C LYS A 553 -9.49 -24.74 64.83
N SER A 554 -9.47 -25.75 63.96
CA SER A 554 -10.46 -26.84 63.92
C SER A 554 -10.50 -27.62 65.23
N ASN A 555 -9.34 -27.96 65.81
CA ASN A 555 -9.28 -28.64 67.11
C ASN A 555 -9.85 -27.78 68.25
N LYS A 556 -9.56 -26.47 68.26
CA LYS A 556 -10.17 -25.53 69.23
C LYS A 556 -11.69 -25.39 69.03
N LEU A 557 -12.17 -25.45 67.80
CA LEU A 557 -13.60 -25.33 67.47
C LEU A 557 -14.37 -26.62 67.83
N ALA A 558 -13.74 -27.78 67.65
CA ALA A 558 -14.24 -29.05 68.18
C ALA A 558 -14.29 -29.02 69.73
N GLN A 559 -13.19 -28.65 70.39
CA GLN A 559 -13.15 -28.62 71.85
C GLN A 559 -14.17 -27.63 72.45
N THR A 560 -14.30 -26.42 71.91
CA THR A 560 -15.35 -25.47 72.36
C THR A 560 -16.78 -25.94 72.06
N SER A 561 -16.98 -26.79 71.05
CA SER A 561 -18.26 -27.48 70.82
C SER A 561 -18.51 -28.56 71.86
N ASP A 562 -17.50 -29.37 72.21
CA ASP A 562 -17.58 -30.41 73.24
C ASP A 562 -17.81 -29.80 74.62
N ASP A 563 -17.10 -28.72 74.97
CA ASP A 563 -17.30 -27.93 76.19
C ASP A 563 -18.73 -27.34 76.21
N SER A 564 -19.21 -26.79 75.10
CA SER A 564 -20.61 -26.31 74.98
C SER A 564 -21.63 -27.44 75.15
N SER A 565 -21.31 -28.67 74.75
CA SER A 565 -22.17 -29.83 74.96
C SER A 565 -22.22 -30.26 76.43
N GLN A 566 -21.08 -30.20 77.13
CA GLN A 566 -20.96 -30.47 78.56
C GLN A 566 -21.74 -29.44 79.39
N PHE A 567 -21.53 -28.14 79.15
CA PHE A 567 -22.30 -27.08 79.81
C PHE A 567 -23.81 -27.17 79.55
N LYS A 568 -24.24 -27.67 78.37
CA LYS A 568 -25.67 -27.95 78.10
C LYS A 568 -26.19 -29.13 78.92
N ALA A 569 -25.42 -30.21 79.05
CA ALA A 569 -25.79 -31.36 79.89
C ALA A 569 -25.88 -30.96 81.39
N GLU A 570 -24.93 -30.15 81.87
CA GLU A 570 -24.95 -29.59 83.22
C GLU A 570 -26.17 -28.68 83.45
N LEU A 571 -26.49 -27.78 82.51
CA LEU A 571 -27.68 -26.94 82.59
C LEU A 571 -28.98 -27.76 82.62
N CYS A 572 -29.09 -28.82 81.83
CA CYS A 572 -30.24 -29.74 81.90
C CYS A 572 -30.33 -30.47 83.25
N SER A 573 -29.19 -30.88 83.81
CA SER A 573 -29.11 -31.51 85.14
C SER A 573 -29.54 -30.54 86.26
N LEU A 574 -29.03 -29.31 86.23
CA LEU A 574 -29.40 -28.26 87.17
C LEU A 574 -30.87 -27.84 87.05
N GLN A 575 -31.44 -27.82 85.84
CA GLN A 575 -32.88 -27.60 85.64
C GLN A 575 -33.71 -28.71 86.28
N LEU A 576 -33.35 -29.98 86.08
CA LEU A 576 -34.04 -31.12 86.69
C LEU A 576 -33.98 -31.09 88.23
N LEU A 577 -32.82 -30.76 88.79
CA LEU A 577 -32.64 -30.58 90.24
C LEU A 577 -33.48 -29.40 90.76
N ASN A 578 -33.53 -28.29 90.03
CA ASN A 578 -34.32 -27.13 90.43
C ASN A 578 -35.82 -27.42 90.39
N GLU A 579 -36.33 -28.21 89.42
CA GLU A 579 -37.72 -28.68 89.49
C GLU A 579 -37.99 -29.61 90.70
N GLN A 580 -37.02 -30.44 91.11
CA GLN A 580 -37.17 -31.27 92.31
C GLN A 580 -37.19 -30.43 93.59
N LEU A 581 -36.40 -29.36 93.66
CA LEU A 581 -36.43 -28.39 94.76
C LEU A 581 -37.72 -27.56 94.76
N GLN A 582 -38.23 -27.15 93.59
CA GLN A 582 -39.51 -26.47 93.44
C GLN A 582 -40.66 -27.34 94.01
N ARG A 583 -40.73 -28.61 93.60
CA ARG A 583 -41.74 -29.58 94.06
C ARG A 583 -41.64 -29.87 95.57
N SER A 584 -40.44 -29.89 96.16
CA SER A 584 -40.28 -30.11 97.60
C SER A 584 -40.64 -28.87 98.43
N VAL A 585 -40.39 -27.66 97.91
CA VAL A 585 -40.89 -26.41 98.49
C VAL A 585 -42.43 -26.37 98.43
N GLU A 586 -43.05 -26.83 97.35
CA GLU A 586 -44.51 -26.93 97.22
C GLU A 586 -45.13 -27.91 98.25
N ASP A 587 -44.55 -29.10 98.45
CA ASP A 587 -44.99 -30.04 99.51
C ASP A 587 -44.83 -29.46 100.92
N LEU A 588 -43.70 -28.79 101.19
CA LEU A 588 -43.45 -28.14 102.49
C LEU A 588 -44.42 -26.98 102.74
N GLN A 589 -44.76 -26.18 101.73
CA GLN A 589 -45.77 -25.12 101.84
C GLN A 589 -47.18 -25.68 102.09
N HIS A 590 -47.55 -26.76 101.39
CA HIS A 590 -48.83 -27.45 101.62
C HIS A 590 -48.93 -28.01 103.06
N ARG A 591 -47.85 -28.65 103.53
CA ARG A 591 -47.78 -29.20 104.90
C ARG A 591 -47.75 -28.12 105.99
N LEU A 592 -47.15 -26.96 105.69
CA LEU A 592 -47.21 -25.79 106.57
C LEU A 592 -48.63 -25.22 106.65
N SER A 593 -49.40 -25.22 105.55
CA SER A 593 -50.81 -24.80 105.57
C SER A 593 -51.65 -25.71 106.47
N LEU A 594 -51.55 -27.03 106.28
CA LEU A 594 -52.28 -28.00 107.12
C LEU A 594 -51.96 -27.82 108.62
N LYS A 595 -50.68 -27.60 108.98
CA LYS A 595 -50.27 -27.33 110.37
C LYS A 595 -50.73 -25.97 110.91
N LYS A 596 -50.97 -24.99 110.06
CA LYS A 596 -51.57 -23.71 110.45
C LYS A 596 -53.05 -23.87 110.79
N ASP A 597 -53.78 -24.67 110.02
CA ASP A 597 -55.21 -24.92 110.21
C ASP A 597 -55.47 -25.80 111.46
N GLU A 598 -54.60 -26.78 111.71
CA GLU A 598 -54.56 -27.53 113.00
C GLU A 598 -54.32 -26.59 114.20
N LEU A 599 -53.32 -25.69 114.10
CA LEU A 599 -52.99 -24.75 115.18
C LEU A 599 -54.13 -23.75 115.46
N GLN A 600 -54.87 -23.35 114.42
CA GLN A 600 -56.02 -22.47 114.58
C GLN A 600 -57.19 -23.20 115.26
N SER A 601 -57.43 -24.47 114.89
CA SER A 601 -58.43 -25.33 115.56
C SER A 601 -58.14 -25.49 117.06
N ALA A 602 -56.89 -25.77 117.43
CA ALA A 602 -56.49 -25.91 118.84
C ALA A 602 -56.66 -24.63 119.66
N ARG A 603 -56.51 -23.44 119.05
CA ARG A 603 -56.77 -22.15 119.71
C ARG A 603 -58.25 -21.94 120.00
N GLU A 604 -59.12 -22.44 119.14
CA GLU A 604 -60.58 -22.39 119.36
C GLU A 604 -61.05 -23.39 120.43
N GLU A 605 -60.24 -24.37 120.83
CA GLU A 605 -60.53 -25.26 121.99
C GLU A 605 -60.08 -24.64 123.32
N ILE A 606 -58.90 -24.00 123.37
CA ILE A 606 -58.38 -23.36 124.59
C ILE A 606 -59.37 -22.32 125.13
N ILE A 607 -59.93 -21.46 124.27
CA ILE A 607 -60.90 -20.42 124.64
C ILE A 607 -62.14 -21.02 125.34
N LYS A 608 -62.57 -22.23 124.97
CA LYS A 608 -63.73 -22.91 125.57
C LYS A 608 -63.40 -23.47 126.97
N LEU A 609 -62.16 -23.89 127.21
CA LEU A 609 -61.71 -24.42 128.50
C LEU A 609 -61.42 -23.31 129.52
N GLU A 610 -61.04 -22.11 129.05
CA GLU A 610 -60.85 -20.93 129.92
C GLU A 610 -62.18 -20.41 130.49
N GLU A 611 -63.32 -20.62 129.81
CA GLU A 611 -64.65 -20.23 130.32
C GLU A 611 -65.20 -21.19 131.41
N GLU A 612 -64.79 -22.47 131.46
CA GLU A 612 -65.32 -23.44 132.45
C GLU A 612 -64.64 -23.41 133.83
N ILE A 613 -63.45 -22.79 133.96
CA ILE A 613 -62.62 -22.88 135.17
C ILE A 613 -62.97 -21.80 136.22
N GLY A 614 -63.73 -20.77 135.87
CA GLY A 614 -64.03 -19.63 136.75
C GLY A 614 -64.87 -19.92 138.00
N ASP A 615 -65.70 -20.97 137.98
CA ASP A 615 -66.89 -21.08 138.85
C ASP A 615 -66.74 -21.95 140.12
N ARG A 616 -65.56 -22.54 140.42
CA ARG A 616 -65.46 -23.62 141.46
C ARG A 616 -64.28 -23.54 142.45
N TYR A 617 -63.78 -22.35 142.80
CA TYR A 617 -62.65 -22.21 143.76
C TYR A 617 -62.97 -21.45 145.06
N THR A 618 -64.07 -21.81 145.74
CA THR A 618 -64.33 -21.36 147.12
C THR A 618 -64.88 -22.47 148.02
N SER A 619 -64.36 -22.53 149.27
CA SER A 619 -64.84 -23.27 150.45
C SER A 619 -64.11 -24.58 150.83
N HIS A 620 -63.74 -24.65 152.13
CA HIS A 620 -63.33 -25.80 152.96
C HIS A 620 -61.96 -26.48 152.71
N ASP A 621 -60.96 -25.96 153.44
CA ASP A 621 -59.84 -26.73 154.02
C ASP A 621 -59.75 -26.40 155.52
N GLU A 622 -60.14 -27.34 156.39
CA GLU A 622 -59.91 -27.37 157.85
C GLU A 622 -60.70 -28.55 158.50
N ALA A 623 -60.04 -29.52 159.15
CA ALA A 623 -60.45 -30.20 160.42
C ALA A 623 -59.73 -31.56 160.69
N VAL A 624 -59.83 -32.05 161.94
CA VAL A 624 -59.56 -33.43 162.43
C VAL A 624 -58.21 -34.08 161.99
N ASN A 625 -57.04 -33.81 162.59
CA ASN A 625 -56.74 -33.46 163.98
C ASN A 625 -57.21 -34.51 165.03
N VAL A 626 -56.28 -35.00 165.86
CA VAL A 626 -56.53 -35.49 167.25
C VAL A 626 -57.16 -36.90 167.44
N LEU A 627 -56.38 -37.94 167.17
CA LEU A 627 -56.39 -39.24 167.90
C LEU A 627 -54.93 -39.65 168.17
N ARG A 628 -54.27 -39.37 169.31
CA ARG A 628 -54.68 -38.87 170.65
C ARG A 628 -55.53 -39.81 171.52
N SER A 629 -55.05 -41.04 171.74
CA SER A 629 -55.54 -41.88 172.85
C SER A 629 -54.46 -42.77 173.48
N THR A 630 -53.79 -43.62 172.71
CA THR A 630 -52.95 -44.75 173.18
C THR A 630 -51.56 -44.40 173.73
N ILE A 631 -51.42 -43.25 174.41
CA ILE A 631 -50.26 -42.92 175.27
C ILE A 631 -50.55 -43.25 176.76
N THR A 632 -51.81 -43.51 177.13
CA THR A 632 -52.20 -43.75 178.54
C THR A 632 -51.83 -45.11 179.11
N VAL A 633 -51.22 -46.00 178.32
CA VAL A 633 -50.50 -47.18 178.82
C VAL A 633 -49.03 -47.10 178.39
N LEU A 634 -48.46 -45.89 178.54
CA LEU A 634 -47.07 -45.77 179.00
C LEU A 634 -46.83 -46.77 180.14
N ASP A 635 -47.83 -46.88 181.04
CA ASP A 635 -48.27 -47.87 182.08
C ASP A 635 -47.21 -48.58 182.95
N LYS A 636 -45.98 -48.60 182.46
CA LYS A 636 -44.81 -47.96 183.06
C LYS A 636 -43.73 -48.90 183.56
N GLU A 637 -42.60 -48.75 182.86
CA GLU A 637 -41.30 -48.44 183.48
C GLU A 637 -40.67 -49.56 184.32
N LYS A 638 -41.28 -50.75 184.31
CA LYS A 638 -40.79 -51.96 184.98
C LYS A 638 -40.34 -53.02 183.98
N ASP A 639 -41.26 -53.48 183.13
CA ASP A 639 -40.91 -54.37 182.02
C ASP A 639 -39.99 -53.62 181.02
N SER A 640 -40.09 -52.28 180.99
CA SER A 640 -39.19 -51.40 180.23
C SER A 640 -37.70 -51.55 180.56
N LEU A 641 -37.33 -52.11 181.71
CA LEU A 641 -35.91 -52.33 182.09
C LEU A 641 -35.35 -53.66 181.58
N GLN A 642 -36.23 -54.61 181.25
CA GLN A 642 -35.89 -55.79 180.45
C GLN A 642 -35.89 -55.39 178.96
N GLU A 643 -36.99 -54.74 178.54
CA GLU A 643 -37.20 -54.20 177.19
C GLU A 643 -36.07 -53.25 176.77
N THR A 644 -35.55 -52.35 177.61
CA THR A 644 -34.41 -51.48 177.21
C THR A 644 -33.06 -52.20 176.99
N VAL A 645 -32.96 -53.49 177.30
CA VAL A 645 -31.81 -54.35 176.92
C VAL A 645 -32.12 -55.07 175.61
N ASP A 646 -33.32 -55.62 175.48
CA ASP A 646 -33.76 -56.29 174.25
C ASP A 646 -33.91 -55.27 173.10
N GLU A 647 -34.56 -54.12 173.32
CA GLU A 647 -34.57 -52.93 172.44
C GLU A 647 -33.18 -52.46 172.04
N LYS A 648 -32.15 -52.58 172.90
CA LYS A 648 -30.79 -52.18 172.51
C LYS A 648 -30.18 -53.20 171.55
N THR A 649 -30.52 -54.47 171.73
CA THR A 649 -30.13 -55.55 170.82
C THR A 649 -30.89 -55.43 169.48
N GLU A 650 -32.20 -55.19 169.53
CA GLU A 650 -33.02 -54.92 168.35
C GLU A 650 -32.66 -53.60 167.67
N ARG A 651 -32.34 -52.53 168.40
CA ARG A 651 -31.86 -51.28 167.78
C ARG A 651 -30.49 -51.44 167.13
N ILE A 652 -29.60 -52.29 167.65
CA ILE A 652 -28.36 -52.64 166.94
C ILE A 652 -28.72 -53.39 165.65
N ALA A 653 -29.53 -54.45 165.70
CA ALA A 653 -29.95 -55.20 164.51
C ALA A 653 -30.68 -54.33 163.47
N CYS A 654 -31.57 -53.44 163.90
CA CYS A 654 -32.26 -52.49 163.03
C CYS A 654 -31.33 -51.38 162.52
N LEU A 655 -30.30 -50.97 163.25
CA LEU A 655 -29.30 -50.03 162.75
C LEU A 655 -28.39 -50.71 161.71
N ASP A 656 -27.99 -51.96 161.94
CA ASP A 656 -27.20 -52.76 160.99
C ASP A 656 -28.01 -53.03 159.70
N ASP A 657 -29.29 -53.40 159.80
CA ASP A 657 -30.14 -53.59 158.62
C ASP A 657 -30.49 -52.25 157.93
N ASN A 658 -30.60 -51.14 158.67
CA ASN A 658 -30.65 -49.80 158.07
C ASN A 658 -29.34 -49.45 157.35
N ILE A 659 -28.16 -49.78 157.92
CA ILE A 659 -26.86 -49.57 157.28
C ILE A 659 -26.78 -50.41 156.00
N ALA A 660 -27.09 -51.71 156.06
CA ALA A 660 -27.10 -52.59 154.89
C ALA A 660 -28.08 -52.11 153.81
N ASN A 661 -29.24 -51.57 154.18
CA ASN A 661 -30.18 -50.98 153.22
C ASN A 661 -29.69 -49.62 152.68
N LYS A 662 -28.99 -48.79 153.48
CA LYS A 662 -28.32 -47.58 152.99
C LYS A 662 -27.17 -47.93 152.04
N GLU A 663 -26.37 -48.95 152.33
CA GLU A 663 -25.32 -49.45 151.45
C GLU A 663 -25.90 -49.95 150.12
N LYS A 664 -27.00 -50.71 150.12
CA LYS A 664 -27.74 -51.08 148.90
C LYS A 664 -28.21 -49.86 148.11
N THR A 665 -28.72 -48.81 148.77
CA THR A 665 -29.07 -47.56 148.06
C THR A 665 -27.83 -46.82 147.53
N ILE A 666 -26.69 -46.87 148.22
CA ILE A 666 -25.44 -46.24 147.78
C ILE A 666 -24.82 -46.99 146.60
N THR A 667 -24.86 -48.32 146.57
CA THR A 667 -24.40 -49.11 145.41
C THR A 667 -25.32 -48.93 144.21
N HIS A 668 -26.64 -48.88 144.40
CA HIS A 668 -27.59 -48.56 143.32
C HIS A 668 -27.37 -47.13 142.80
N LEU A 669 -27.24 -46.13 143.67
CA LEU A 669 -26.96 -44.75 143.27
C LEU A 669 -25.63 -44.62 142.51
N ARG A 670 -24.57 -45.32 142.94
CA ARG A 670 -23.30 -45.40 142.21
C ARG A 670 -23.46 -46.05 140.82
N LEU A 671 -24.30 -47.09 140.70
CA LEU A 671 -24.60 -47.69 139.41
C LEU A 671 -25.30 -46.68 138.48
N THR A 672 -26.36 -46.01 138.97
CA THR A 672 -27.09 -45.00 138.20
C THR A 672 -26.23 -43.77 137.85
N LEU A 673 -25.27 -43.40 138.70
CA LEU A 673 -24.29 -42.35 138.38
C LEU A 673 -23.36 -42.80 137.25
N SER A 674 -22.84 -44.03 137.29
CA SER A 674 -21.99 -44.57 136.22
C SER A 674 -22.75 -44.73 134.89
N GLU A 675 -24.02 -45.12 134.95
CA GLU A 675 -24.93 -45.15 133.80
C GLU A 675 -25.15 -43.73 133.22
N LEU A 676 -25.45 -42.74 134.08
CA LEU A 676 -25.61 -41.33 133.68
C LEU A 676 -24.31 -40.73 133.12
N GLU A 677 -23.15 -41.00 133.73
CA GLU A 677 -21.82 -40.61 133.23
C GLU A 677 -21.59 -41.19 131.82
N SER A 678 -21.84 -42.50 131.62
CA SER A 678 -21.70 -43.14 130.31
C SER A 678 -22.64 -42.54 129.25
N SER A 679 -23.89 -42.19 129.63
CA SER A 679 -24.83 -41.52 128.73
C SER A 679 -24.40 -40.08 128.40
N THR A 680 -23.74 -39.41 129.35
CA THR A 680 -23.21 -38.06 129.18
C THR A 680 -22.02 -38.06 128.23
N ASP A 681 -21.15 -39.06 128.30
CA ASP A 681 -20.02 -39.20 127.37
C ASP A 681 -20.48 -39.62 125.97
N GLN A 682 -21.47 -40.50 125.85
CA GLN A 682 -22.12 -40.79 124.55
C GLN A 682 -22.74 -39.51 123.93
N LEU A 683 -23.36 -38.65 124.74
CA LEU A 683 -23.89 -37.36 124.26
C LEU A 683 -22.77 -36.38 123.85
N LYS A 684 -21.61 -36.35 124.53
CA LYS A 684 -20.43 -35.56 124.10
C LYS A 684 -19.87 -36.06 122.77
N ASP A 685 -19.73 -37.38 122.60
CA ASP A 685 -19.22 -37.96 121.35
C ASP A 685 -20.18 -37.68 120.19
N MET A 686 -21.49 -37.83 120.42
CA MET A 686 -22.53 -37.45 119.46
C MET A 686 -22.48 -35.96 119.12
N LEU A 687 -22.33 -35.06 120.10
CA LEU A 687 -22.16 -33.62 119.86
C LEU A 687 -20.92 -33.37 118.98
N SER A 688 -19.77 -33.95 119.34
CA SER A 688 -18.53 -33.82 118.57
C SER A 688 -18.63 -34.36 117.14
N SER A 689 -19.49 -35.37 116.90
CA SER A 689 -19.77 -35.86 115.55
C SER A 689 -20.57 -34.82 114.73
N ARG A 690 -21.54 -34.14 115.35
CA ARG A 690 -22.31 -33.06 114.72
C ARG A 690 -21.49 -31.81 114.51
N ASP A 691 -20.58 -31.44 115.42
CA ASP A 691 -19.66 -30.32 115.23
C ASP A 691 -18.72 -30.56 114.03
N ARG A 692 -18.23 -31.79 113.84
CA ARG A 692 -17.44 -32.19 112.66
C ARG A 692 -18.27 -32.16 111.37
N GLU A 693 -19.51 -32.64 111.42
CA GLU A 693 -20.46 -32.61 110.29
C GLU A 693 -20.81 -31.16 109.89
N ILE A 694 -21.17 -30.31 110.84
CA ILE A 694 -21.41 -28.86 110.64
C ILE A 694 -20.17 -28.18 110.06
N SER A 695 -18.97 -28.53 110.55
CA SER A 695 -17.69 -28.03 110.01
C SER A 695 -17.37 -28.55 108.61
N SER A 696 -17.94 -29.68 108.20
CA SER A 696 -17.83 -30.23 106.84
C SER A 696 -18.80 -29.53 105.89
N LEU A 697 -20.06 -29.36 106.32
CA LEU A 697 -21.12 -28.69 105.58
C LEU A 697 -20.80 -27.21 105.32
N HIS A 698 -20.20 -26.49 106.28
CA HIS A 698 -19.72 -25.12 106.03
C HIS A 698 -18.64 -25.07 104.95
N ARG A 699 -17.65 -25.97 104.97
CA ARG A 699 -16.61 -26.00 103.92
C ARG A 699 -17.18 -26.36 102.54
N GLN A 700 -18.21 -27.21 102.48
CA GLN A 700 -18.93 -27.50 101.24
C GLN A 700 -19.74 -26.30 100.75
N LEU A 701 -20.38 -25.56 101.67
CA LEU A 701 -21.09 -24.33 101.36
C LEU A 701 -20.12 -23.25 100.83
N ASP A 702 -19.00 -23.02 101.50
CA ASP A 702 -17.93 -22.10 101.08
C ASP A 702 -17.39 -22.46 99.69
N ALA A 703 -17.11 -23.75 99.44
CA ALA A 703 -16.68 -24.23 98.13
C ALA A 703 -17.75 -23.96 97.05
N SER A 704 -19.02 -24.29 97.31
CA SER A 704 -20.12 -24.02 96.37
C SER A 704 -20.34 -22.52 96.10
N HIS A 705 -20.06 -21.66 97.08
CA HIS A 705 -20.08 -20.21 96.90
C HIS A 705 -18.91 -19.71 96.03
N MET A 706 -17.72 -20.31 96.14
CA MET A 706 -16.59 -20.01 95.25
C MET A 706 -16.86 -20.47 93.81
N GLU A 707 -17.42 -21.67 93.63
CA GLU A 707 -17.82 -22.20 92.31
C GLU A 707 -18.94 -21.34 91.67
N LEU A 708 -19.93 -20.91 92.46
CA LEU A 708 -21.00 -20.02 92.00
C LEU A 708 -20.49 -18.60 91.66
N ALA A 709 -19.48 -18.11 92.38
CA ALA A 709 -18.82 -16.85 92.05
C ALA A 709 -18.02 -16.95 90.74
N GLU A 710 -17.27 -18.03 90.52
CA GLU A 710 -16.43 -18.20 89.34
C GLU A 710 -17.26 -18.49 88.08
N THR A 711 -18.27 -19.36 88.15
CA THR A 711 -19.27 -19.53 87.07
C THR A 711 -19.99 -18.22 86.75
N GLY A 712 -20.20 -17.34 87.76
CA GLY A 712 -20.62 -15.96 87.59
C GLY A 712 -19.66 -15.13 86.72
N ARG A 713 -18.34 -15.20 86.97
CA ARG A 713 -17.32 -14.50 86.14
C ARG A 713 -17.29 -15.04 84.72
N VAL A 714 -17.25 -16.36 84.56
CA VAL A 714 -17.24 -17.03 83.24
C VAL A 714 -18.47 -16.64 82.42
N LYS A 715 -19.65 -16.59 83.04
CA LYS A 715 -20.89 -16.09 82.41
C LYS A 715 -20.79 -14.63 82.00
N GLU A 716 -20.20 -13.75 82.82
CA GLU A 716 -20.03 -12.33 82.48
C GLU A 716 -19.03 -12.15 81.32
N MET A 717 -17.96 -12.95 81.28
CA MET A 717 -17.00 -12.97 80.17
C MET A 717 -17.65 -13.45 78.87
N ALA A 718 -18.37 -14.57 78.90
CA ALA A 718 -19.10 -15.09 77.74
C ALA A 718 -20.16 -14.10 77.22
N LEU A 719 -20.83 -13.34 78.10
CA LEU A 719 -21.76 -12.28 77.69
C LEU A 719 -21.07 -11.07 77.04
N LYS A 720 -19.85 -10.72 77.47
CA LYS A 720 -19.04 -9.67 76.82
C LYS A 720 -18.56 -10.11 75.44
N GLU A 721 -18.12 -11.36 75.31
CA GLU A 721 -17.72 -11.94 74.03
C GLU A 721 -18.90 -12.09 73.06
N ASN A 722 -20.07 -12.53 73.54
CA ASN A 722 -21.28 -12.63 72.72
C ASN A 722 -21.72 -11.25 72.18
N ARG A 723 -21.68 -10.19 73.01
CA ARG A 723 -21.92 -8.80 72.55
C ARG A 723 -20.92 -8.37 71.49
N ARG A 724 -19.62 -8.59 71.73
CA ARG A 724 -18.59 -8.29 70.73
C ARG A 724 -18.86 -9.00 69.40
N LEU A 725 -19.21 -10.29 69.43
CA LEU A 725 -19.53 -11.04 68.22
C LEU A 725 -20.80 -10.53 67.51
N GLN A 726 -21.77 -9.96 68.25
CA GLN A 726 -22.92 -9.25 67.67
C GLN A 726 -22.51 -7.91 67.03
N ASP A 727 -21.62 -7.14 67.67
CA ASP A 727 -21.09 -5.87 67.14
C ASP A 727 -20.21 -6.10 65.89
N ASP A 728 -19.37 -7.14 65.90
CA ASP A 728 -18.54 -7.59 64.78
C ASP A 728 -19.45 -8.06 63.61
N LEU A 729 -20.48 -8.86 63.88
CA LEU A 729 -21.47 -9.29 62.88
C LEU A 729 -22.29 -8.12 62.30
N ALA A 730 -22.72 -7.18 63.14
CA ALA A 730 -23.42 -5.97 62.70
C ALA A 730 -22.51 -5.06 61.86
N THR A 731 -21.20 -5.09 62.10
CA THR A 731 -20.19 -4.38 61.29
C THR A 731 -19.99 -5.04 59.95
N MET A 732 -19.72 -6.35 59.91
CA MET A 732 -19.68 -7.14 58.67
C MET A 732 -20.96 -7.01 57.83
N THR A 733 -22.13 -6.89 58.46
CA THR A 733 -23.42 -6.70 57.76
C THR A 733 -23.49 -5.33 57.09
N ARG A 734 -23.07 -4.26 57.78
CA ARG A 734 -22.99 -2.89 57.20
C ARG A 734 -21.95 -2.81 56.08
N GLU A 735 -20.81 -3.47 56.22
CA GLU A 735 -19.75 -3.51 55.22
C GLU A 735 -20.18 -4.26 53.95
N ASN A 736 -20.84 -5.43 54.09
CA ASN A 736 -21.43 -6.13 52.93
C ASN A 736 -22.51 -5.29 52.24
N GLN A 737 -23.31 -4.51 52.97
CA GLN A 737 -24.28 -3.58 52.38
C GLN A 737 -23.58 -2.45 51.61
N ALA A 738 -22.55 -1.84 52.17
CA ALA A 738 -21.77 -0.79 51.50
C ALA A 738 -21.10 -1.30 50.20
N VAL A 739 -20.41 -2.45 50.27
CA VAL A 739 -19.80 -3.09 49.09
C VAL A 739 -20.84 -3.49 48.04
N SER A 740 -22.05 -3.90 48.46
CA SER A 740 -23.15 -4.16 47.52
C SER A 740 -23.61 -2.90 46.80
N THR A 741 -23.73 -1.76 47.51
CA THR A 741 -24.07 -0.48 46.87
C THR A 741 -22.95 0.03 45.98
N GLU A 742 -21.68 -0.09 46.37
CA GLU A 742 -20.53 0.27 45.51
C GLU A 742 -20.48 -0.57 44.23
N LEU A 743 -20.85 -1.85 44.30
CA LEU A 743 -20.98 -2.73 43.14
C LEU A 743 -22.15 -2.32 42.23
N GLU A 744 -23.32 -1.99 42.78
CA GLU A 744 -24.45 -1.47 42.00
C GLU A 744 -24.10 -0.13 41.31
N ASP A 745 -23.38 0.75 42.00
CA ASP A 745 -22.91 2.03 41.47
C ASP A 745 -21.93 1.83 40.31
N ALA A 746 -20.92 0.97 40.47
CA ALA A 746 -19.98 0.60 39.40
C ALA A 746 -20.68 -0.08 38.20
N ILE A 747 -21.74 -0.85 38.43
CA ILE A 747 -22.57 -1.43 37.35
C ILE A 747 -23.33 -0.33 36.59
N ARG A 748 -23.86 0.70 37.27
CA ARG A 748 -24.52 1.83 36.60
C ARG A 748 -23.52 2.66 35.79
N GLU A 749 -22.34 2.97 36.34
CA GLU A 749 -21.28 3.68 35.61
C GLU A 749 -20.82 2.91 34.36
N LYS A 750 -20.64 1.58 34.47
CA LYS A 750 -20.31 0.71 33.34
C LYS A 750 -21.34 0.79 32.22
N GLU A 751 -22.62 0.67 32.54
CA GLU A 751 -23.70 0.74 31.54
C GLU A 751 -23.85 2.16 30.97
N GLU A 752 -23.62 3.22 31.75
CA GLU A 752 -23.59 4.58 31.23
C GLU A 752 -22.41 4.76 30.25
N MET A 753 -21.19 4.36 30.62
CA MET A 753 -20.01 4.39 29.75
C MET A 753 -20.23 3.61 28.45
N LYS A 754 -20.90 2.46 28.50
CA LYS A 754 -21.32 1.67 27.34
C LYS A 754 -22.31 2.43 26.44
N THR A 755 -23.25 3.20 26.99
CA THR A 755 -24.10 4.09 26.16
C THR A 755 -23.32 5.26 25.55
N ARG A 756 -22.37 5.87 26.29
CA ARG A 756 -21.47 6.90 25.76
C ARG A 756 -20.64 6.36 24.59
N VAL A 757 -20.06 5.16 24.73
CA VAL A 757 -19.33 4.47 23.66
C VAL A 757 -20.22 4.16 22.45
N HIS A 758 -21.46 3.70 22.66
CA HIS A 758 -22.39 3.48 21.55
C HIS A 758 -22.71 4.76 20.79
N ASN A 759 -22.93 5.88 21.50
CA ASN A 759 -23.14 7.19 20.88
C ASN A 759 -21.90 7.63 20.06
N TYR A 760 -20.69 7.46 20.59
CA TYR A 760 -19.46 7.74 19.84
C TYR A 760 -19.32 6.87 18.58
N ILE A 761 -19.68 5.58 18.64
CA ILE A 761 -19.70 4.70 17.45
C ILE A 761 -20.69 5.25 16.40
N THR A 762 -21.90 5.68 16.81
CA THR A 762 -22.86 6.25 15.84
C THR A 762 -22.40 7.56 15.22
N GLU A 763 -21.70 8.42 15.98
CA GLU A 763 -21.09 9.64 15.42
C GLU A 763 -19.92 9.33 14.50
N VAL A 764 -19.05 8.36 14.84
CA VAL A 764 -17.97 7.90 13.95
C VAL A 764 -18.55 7.41 12.63
N SER A 765 -19.56 6.53 12.63
CA SER A 765 -20.19 6.08 11.39
C SER A 765 -20.93 7.17 10.61
N ARG A 766 -21.41 8.23 11.28
CA ARG A 766 -21.92 9.45 10.63
C ARG A 766 -20.79 10.23 9.93
N PHE A 767 -19.62 10.35 10.56
CA PHE A 767 -18.45 10.99 9.96
C PHE A 767 -17.83 10.14 8.83
N GLU A 768 -17.74 8.81 8.97
CA GLU A 768 -17.32 7.88 7.91
C GLU A 768 -18.21 8.03 6.67
N SER A 769 -19.54 8.06 6.87
CA SER A 769 -20.51 8.28 5.78
C SER A 769 -20.34 9.64 5.10
N LEU A 770 -20.06 10.69 5.87
CA LEU A 770 -19.80 12.04 5.34
C LEU A 770 -18.46 12.11 4.59
N MET A 771 -17.42 11.44 5.09
CA MET A 771 -16.12 11.34 4.44
C MET A 771 -16.21 10.57 3.12
N ALA A 772 -16.92 9.44 3.07
CA ALA A 772 -17.15 8.68 1.84
C ALA A 772 -17.89 9.51 0.77
N LEU A 773 -18.86 10.35 1.17
CA LEU A 773 -19.50 11.31 0.27
C LEU A 773 -18.53 12.37 -0.25
N LYS A 774 -17.65 12.91 0.61
CA LYS A 774 -16.64 13.91 0.21
C LYS A 774 -15.50 13.34 -0.63
N GLU A 775 -15.08 12.11 -0.38
CA GLU A 775 -14.15 11.38 -1.26
C GLU A 775 -14.77 11.14 -2.63
N LYS A 776 -16.06 10.79 -2.70
CA LYS A 776 -16.77 10.69 -3.98
C LYS A 776 -16.86 12.04 -4.70
N GLU A 777 -17.25 13.13 -4.01
CA GLU A 777 -17.26 14.47 -4.62
C GLU A 777 -15.89 14.86 -5.19
N ASN A 778 -14.80 14.51 -4.48
CA ASN A 778 -13.44 14.75 -4.94
C ASN A 778 -13.05 13.86 -6.15
N GLN A 779 -13.50 12.60 -6.20
CA GLN A 779 -13.31 11.71 -7.36
C GLN A 779 -14.07 12.23 -8.58
N ASP A 780 -15.35 12.58 -8.42
CA ASP A 780 -16.19 13.19 -9.46
C ASP A 780 -15.59 14.52 -9.97
N LEU A 781 -14.88 15.27 -9.11
CA LEU A 781 -14.20 16.53 -9.47
C LEU A 781 -12.87 16.28 -10.19
N LEU A 782 -12.07 15.30 -9.75
CA LEU A 782 -10.83 14.89 -10.42
C LEU A 782 -11.11 14.30 -11.81
N GLU A 783 -12.21 13.57 -11.99
CA GLU A 783 -12.64 13.09 -13.31
C GLU A 783 -13.03 14.24 -14.24
N LYS A 784 -13.76 15.25 -13.75
CA LYS A 784 -14.05 16.48 -14.51
C LYS A 784 -12.78 17.24 -14.89
N PHE A 785 -11.81 17.36 -13.98
CA PHE A 785 -10.51 17.97 -14.30
C PHE A 785 -9.74 17.18 -15.37
N ARG A 786 -9.75 15.83 -15.32
CA ARG A 786 -9.15 15.00 -16.38
C ARG A 786 -9.86 15.19 -17.72
N MET A 787 -11.19 15.18 -17.76
CA MET A 787 -11.96 15.43 -18.98
C MET A 787 -11.64 16.80 -19.59
N VAL A 788 -11.57 17.86 -18.78
CA VAL A 788 -11.22 19.21 -19.24
C VAL A 788 -9.75 19.29 -19.69
N HIS A 789 -8.83 18.60 -19.02
CA HIS A 789 -7.43 18.53 -19.41
C HIS A 789 -7.26 17.85 -20.78
N THR A 790 -7.88 16.67 -20.98
CA THR A 790 -7.82 15.98 -22.28
C THR A 790 -8.54 16.74 -23.37
N GLN A 791 -9.61 17.48 -23.07
CA GLN A 791 -10.21 18.43 -24.03
C GLN A 791 -9.24 19.57 -24.39
N ALA A 792 -8.43 20.06 -23.46
CA ALA A 792 -7.42 21.08 -23.75
C ALA A 792 -6.27 20.52 -24.61
N GLU A 793 -5.77 19.31 -24.31
CA GLU A 793 -4.79 18.58 -25.14
C GLU A 793 -5.33 18.39 -26.57
N ASP A 794 -6.60 17.97 -26.69
CA ASP A 794 -7.33 17.84 -27.96
C ASP A 794 -7.42 19.15 -28.75
N TRP A 795 -7.47 20.31 -28.10
CA TRP A 795 -7.49 21.62 -28.76
C TRP A 795 -6.08 22.12 -29.11
N GLU A 796 -5.08 21.83 -28.28
CA GLU A 796 -3.67 22.12 -28.53
C GLU A 796 -3.15 21.34 -29.75
N ILE A 797 -3.48 20.06 -29.85
CA ILE A 797 -3.17 19.22 -31.04
C ILE A 797 -3.83 19.79 -32.30
N LYS A 798 -5.10 20.22 -32.23
CA LYS A 798 -5.81 20.85 -33.36
C LYS A 798 -5.20 22.20 -33.74
N ALA A 799 -4.75 22.98 -32.77
CA ALA A 799 -4.06 24.25 -33.02
C ALA A 799 -2.73 24.02 -33.75
N HIS A 800 -1.88 23.11 -33.26
CA HIS A 800 -0.62 22.76 -33.93
C HIS A 800 -0.82 22.15 -35.32
N GLN A 801 -1.88 21.36 -35.54
CA GLN A 801 -2.23 20.89 -36.89
C GLN A 801 -2.54 22.09 -37.81
N ALA A 802 -3.38 23.03 -37.37
CA ALA A 802 -3.73 24.22 -38.14
C ALA A 802 -2.52 25.15 -38.38
N GLU A 803 -1.59 25.27 -37.44
CA GLU A 803 -0.30 25.98 -37.61
C GLU A 803 0.59 25.30 -38.66
N GLY A 804 0.60 23.96 -38.69
CA GLY A 804 1.30 23.16 -39.70
C GLY A 804 0.70 23.35 -41.10
N GLU A 805 -0.62 23.23 -41.23
CA GLU A 805 -1.37 23.47 -42.48
C GLU A 805 -1.18 24.91 -42.96
N SER A 806 -1.32 25.90 -42.09
CA SER A 806 -1.07 27.31 -42.40
C SER A 806 0.40 27.58 -42.78
N SER A 807 1.34 26.78 -42.28
CA SER A 807 2.75 26.89 -42.67
C SER A 807 3.03 26.24 -44.03
N SER A 808 2.36 25.14 -44.39
CA SER A 808 2.41 24.57 -45.75
C SER A 808 1.85 25.57 -46.76
N ILE A 809 0.63 26.07 -46.53
CA ILE A 809 -0.02 27.05 -47.41
C ILE A 809 0.84 28.31 -47.57
N ARG A 810 1.50 28.78 -46.50
CA ARG A 810 2.42 29.93 -46.55
C ARG A 810 3.68 29.65 -47.37
N LEU A 811 4.20 28.42 -47.37
CA LEU A 811 5.33 28.01 -48.21
C LEU A 811 4.91 27.86 -49.68
N GLU A 812 3.75 27.24 -49.94
CA GLU A 812 3.17 27.12 -51.27
C GLU A 812 2.91 28.49 -51.90
N LEU A 813 2.32 29.42 -51.14
CA LEU A 813 2.15 30.82 -51.56
C LEU A 813 3.49 31.51 -51.84
N LEU A 814 4.54 31.26 -51.05
CA LEU A 814 5.87 31.82 -51.29
C LEU A 814 6.46 31.31 -52.61
N CYS A 815 6.33 30.01 -52.90
CA CYS A 815 6.77 29.38 -54.15
C CYS A 815 6.01 29.96 -55.36
N VAL A 816 4.68 30.06 -55.28
CA VAL A 816 3.85 30.69 -56.31
C VAL A 816 4.23 32.17 -56.51
N ASP A 817 4.63 32.89 -55.46
CA ASP A 817 5.05 34.29 -55.59
C ASP A 817 6.47 34.46 -56.16
N THR A 818 7.37 33.48 -55.98
CA THR A 818 8.64 33.40 -56.73
C THR A 818 8.40 33.09 -58.21
N ASP A 819 7.54 32.11 -58.54
CA ASP A 819 7.21 31.79 -59.93
C ASP A 819 6.52 32.97 -60.62
N ARG A 820 5.58 33.62 -59.94
CA ARG A 820 4.92 34.85 -60.40
C ARG A 820 5.91 36.01 -60.58
N ARG A 821 7.05 36.02 -59.87
CA ARG A 821 8.12 37.02 -60.08
C ARG A 821 8.91 36.68 -61.34
N HIS A 822 9.37 35.44 -61.51
CA HIS A 822 10.10 35.01 -62.70
C HIS A 822 9.28 35.10 -64.00
N LEU A 823 7.96 34.85 -63.93
CA LEU A 823 7.05 35.09 -65.06
C LEU A 823 6.92 36.57 -65.40
N ARG A 824 6.89 37.48 -64.41
CA ARG A 824 6.92 38.93 -64.65
C ARG A 824 8.25 39.38 -65.25
N GLU A 825 9.37 38.92 -64.70
CA GLU A 825 10.72 39.17 -65.24
C GLU A 825 10.82 38.70 -66.71
N ARG A 826 10.24 37.54 -67.05
CA ARG A 826 10.22 37.05 -68.45
C ARG A 826 9.28 37.87 -69.34
N VAL A 827 8.13 38.34 -68.85
CA VAL A 827 7.25 39.25 -69.59
C VAL A 827 7.94 40.58 -69.84
N GLU A 828 8.56 41.20 -68.83
CA GLU A 828 9.32 42.45 -69.00
C GLU A 828 10.47 42.32 -70.01
N LEU A 829 11.12 41.14 -70.10
CA LEU A 829 12.14 40.86 -71.11
C LEU A 829 11.51 40.76 -72.51
N LEU A 830 10.39 40.03 -72.66
CA LEU A 830 9.65 39.94 -73.92
C LEU A 830 9.08 41.29 -74.37
N GLU A 831 8.64 42.14 -73.46
CA GLU A 831 8.19 43.51 -73.75
C GLU A 831 9.35 44.39 -74.23
N LYS A 832 10.56 44.21 -73.69
CA LYS A 832 11.79 44.88 -74.19
C LYS A 832 12.18 44.36 -75.59
N GLU A 833 12.19 43.04 -75.80
CA GLU A 833 12.41 42.41 -77.11
C GLU A 833 11.41 42.95 -78.15
N ILE A 834 10.12 43.04 -77.81
CA ILE A 834 9.07 43.61 -78.66
C ILE A 834 9.28 45.11 -78.91
N GLN A 835 9.64 45.89 -77.90
CA GLN A 835 9.88 47.33 -78.05
C GLN A 835 11.11 47.63 -78.92
N GLU A 836 12.17 46.83 -78.82
CA GLU A 836 13.33 46.88 -79.71
C GLU A 836 12.94 46.53 -81.14
N HIS A 837 12.11 45.50 -81.36
CA HIS A 837 11.55 45.17 -82.67
C HIS A 837 10.64 46.28 -83.23
N ILE A 838 9.85 46.96 -82.41
CA ILE A 838 9.03 48.12 -82.82
C ILE A 838 9.93 49.30 -83.23
N MET A 839 10.99 49.59 -82.47
CA MET A 839 11.95 50.64 -82.83
C MET A 839 12.71 50.31 -84.13
N ALA A 840 13.08 49.04 -84.34
CA ALA A 840 13.66 48.59 -85.59
C ALA A 840 12.67 48.72 -86.76
N ALA A 841 11.40 48.33 -86.56
CA ALA A 841 10.34 48.49 -87.56
C ALA A 841 10.13 49.97 -87.94
N GLN A 842 10.03 50.87 -86.95
CA GLN A 842 9.92 52.32 -87.19
C GLN A 842 11.14 52.90 -87.90
N ALA A 843 12.34 52.39 -87.63
CA ALA A 843 13.55 52.76 -88.36
C ALA A 843 13.54 52.27 -89.82
N TYR A 844 12.99 51.07 -90.09
CA TYR A 844 12.79 50.57 -91.45
C TYR A 844 11.66 51.32 -92.18
N GLU A 845 10.53 51.63 -91.53
CA GLU A 845 9.46 52.47 -92.08
C GLU A 845 9.97 53.87 -92.44
N SER A 846 10.81 54.47 -91.58
CA SER A 846 11.45 55.76 -91.84
C SER A 846 12.41 55.70 -93.05
N GLN A 847 13.15 54.60 -93.21
CA GLN A 847 13.97 54.36 -94.40
C GLN A 847 13.12 54.17 -95.66
N ILE A 848 12.04 53.38 -95.58
CA ILE A 848 11.09 53.16 -96.68
C ILE A 848 10.42 54.47 -97.08
N ALA A 849 9.99 55.30 -96.13
CA ALA A 849 9.40 56.61 -96.41
C ALA A 849 10.42 57.57 -97.05
N SER A 850 11.68 57.55 -96.62
CA SER A 850 12.78 58.31 -97.25
C SER A 850 13.05 57.84 -98.69
N ILE A 851 13.12 56.53 -98.91
CA ILE A 851 13.29 55.92 -100.25
C ILE A 851 12.09 56.25 -101.14
N THR A 852 10.87 56.15 -100.63
CA THR A 852 9.63 56.49 -101.35
C THR A 852 9.60 57.98 -101.72
N LYS A 853 10.04 58.87 -100.83
CA LYS A 853 10.15 60.32 -101.10
C LYS A 853 11.22 60.63 -102.14
N ASN A 854 12.31 59.86 -102.19
CA ASN A 854 13.33 59.99 -103.23
C ASN A 854 12.86 59.38 -104.55
N MET A 855 12.10 58.28 -104.52
CA MET A 855 11.47 57.68 -105.70
C MET A 855 10.44 58.64 -106.31
N SER A 856 9.57 59.25 -105.51
CA SER A 856 8.58 60.21 -106.00
C SER A 856 9.22 61.48 -106.57
N LYS A 857 10.36 61.94 -106.01
CA LYS A 857 11.17 63.00 -106.64
C LYS A 857 11.71 62.56 -108.00
N LEU A 858 12.31 61.36 -108.10
CA LEU A 858 12.83 60.84 -109.37
C LEU A 858 11.69 60.64 -110.38
N GLU A 859 10.50 60.25 -109.96
CA GLU A 859 9.31 60.24 -110.81
C GLU A 859 8.87 61.65 -111.24
N GLU A 860 8.98 62.67 -110.38
CA GLU A 860 8.71 64.07 -110.73
C GLU A 860 9.78 64.65 -111.67
N ASP A 861 11.06 64.29 -111.49
CA ASP A 861 12.15 64.60 -112.41
C ASP A 861 11.88 63.93 -113.78
N ILE A 862 11.53 62.64 -113.80
CA ILE A 862 11.15 61.91 -115.02
C ILE A 862 9.87 62.49 -115.65
N LYS A 863 8.90 62.97 -114.86
CA LYS A 863 7.69 63.66 -115.38
C LYS A 863 8.05 65.01 -115.99
N ARG A 864 8.94 65.80 -115.37
CA ARG A 864 9.46 67.06 -115.92
C ARG A 864 10.24 66.81 -117.21
N GLU A 865 11.22 65.92 -117.21
CA GLU A 865 11.97 65.52 -118.42
C GLU A 865 11.05 65.02 -119.55
N ASN A 866 9.94 64.31 -119.25
CA ASN A 866 8.96 63.94 -120.27
C ASN A 866 8.07 65.11 -120.73
N GLN A 867 7.76 66.08 -119.85
CA GLN A 867 7.07 67.32 -120.22
C GLN A 867 7.97 68.21 -121.09
N ASP A 868 9.23 68.41 -120.70
CA ASP A 868 10.22 69.18 -121.44
C ASP A 868 10.50 68.53 -122.81
N LYS A 869 10.69 67.20 -122.85
CA LYS A 869 10.71 66.42 -124.10
C LYS A 869 9.44 66.59 -124.94
N SER A 870 8.25 66.67 -124.32
CA SER A 870 7.00 66.91 -125.06
C SER A 870 6.92 68.33 -125.62
N SER A 871 7.45 69.34 -124.92
CA SER A 871 7.56 70.71 -125.41
C SER A 871 8.57 70.81 -126.55
N VAL A 872 9.76 70.19 -126.43
CA VAL A 872 10.75 70.11 -127.51
C VAL A 872 10.19 69.36 -128.73
N LEU A 873 9.33 68.35 -128.54
CA LEU A 873 8.63 67.69 -129.65
C LEU A 873 7.54 68.58 -130.27
N ALA A 874 6.87 69.43 -129.50
CA ALA A 874 5.93 70.44 -130.00
C ALA A 874 6.66 71.58 -130.73
N ASP A 875 7.81 72.02 -130.24
CA ASP A 875 8.69 72.99 -130.91
C ASP A 875 9.23 72.40 -132.21
N LEU A 876 9.68 71.13 -132.22
CA LEU A 876 10.07 70.41 -133.42
C LEU A 876 8.91 70.29 -134.42
N ALA A 877 7.67 70.08 -133.94
CA ALA A 877 6.49 70.07 -134.78
C ALA A 877 6.16 71.47 -135.34
N SER A 878 6.31 72.54 -134.55
CA SER A 878 6.11 73.92 -135.01
C SER A 878 7.18 74.34 -136.03
N VAL A 879 8.43 73.92 -135.85
CA VAL A 879 9.53 74.12 -136.81
C VAL A 879 9.25 73.34 -138.10
N ARG A 880 8.74 72.10 -138.03
CA ARG A 880 8.29 71.35 -139.21
C ARG A 880 7.13 72.05 -139.92
N GLU A 881 6.14 72.56 -139.20
CA GLU A 881 5.04 73.33 -139.77
C GLU A 881 5.53 74.65 -140.38
N LEU A 882 6.53 75.29 -139.78
CA LEU A 882 7.18 76.51 -140.29
C LEU A 882 7.99 76.21 -141.57
N CYS A 883 8.69 75.06 -141.64
CA CYS A 883 9.30 74.57 -142.88
C CYS A 883 8.26 74.32 -143.98
N VAL A 884 7.14 73.66 -143.68
CA VAL A 884 6.04 73.44 -144.64
C VAL A 884 5.42 74.78 -145.10
N LYS A 885 5.28 75.76 -144.19
CA LYS A 885 4.87 77.13 -144.54
C LYS A 885 5.92 77.84 -145.40
N LEU A 886 7.21 77.58 -145.18
CA LEU A 886 8.30 78.10 -146.01
C LEU A 886 8.26 77.50 -147.42
N GLU A 887 8.01 76.20 -147.55
CA GLU A 887 7.85 75.51 -148.83
C GLU A 887 6.59 75.95 -149.57
N ALA A 888 5.47 76.14 -148.87
CA ALA A 888 4.27 76.74 -149.43
C ALA A 888 4.49 78.19 -149.89
N SER A 889 5.26 79.00 -149.14
CA SER A 889 5.62 80.36 -149.54
C SER A 889 6.58 80.40 -150.75
N LYS A 890 7.51 79.45 -150.82
CA LYS A 890 8.39 79.22 -151.98
C LYS A 890 7.57 78.87 -153.22
N GLU A 891 6.61 77.96 -153.11
CA GLU A 891 5.69 77.68 -154.22
C GLU A 891 4.83 78.90 -154.60
N LEU A 892 4.35 79.67 -153.61
CA LEU A 892 3.55 80.87 -153.86
C LEU A 892 4.35 81.91 -154.66
N VAL A 893 5.61 82.15 -154.28
CA VAL A 893 6.54 83.02 -155.01
C VAL A 893 6.84 82.45 -156.41
N SER A 894 7.01 81.14 -156.57
CA SER A 894 7.18 80.51 -157.89
C SER A 894 5.95 80.71 -158.79
N ARG A 895 4.73 80.60 -158.25
CA ARG A 895 3.47 80.86 -158.99
C ARG A 895 3.29 82.35 -159.32
N GLN A 896 3.68 83.25 -158.41
CA GLN A 896 3.68 84.69 -158.67
C GLN A 896 4.68 85.09 -159.77
N LEU A 897 5.88 84.51 -159.77
CA LEU A 897 6.89 84.75 -160.81
C LEU A 897 6.39 84.28 -162.19
N ALA A 898 5.71 83.14 -162.27
CA ALA A 898 5.08 82.66 -163.49
C ALA A 898 3.98 83.60 -164.01
N SER A 899 3.10 84.12 -163.12
CA SER A 899 2.09 85.11 -163.52
C SER A 899 2.70 86.40 -164.07
N LYS A 900 3.74 86.93 -163.40
CA LYS A 900 4.51 88.09 -163.84
C LYS A 900 5.19 87.90 -165.20
N SER A 901 5.52 86.66 -165.58
CA SER A 901 6.06 86.35 -166.91
C SER A 901 5.01 86.48 -168.01
N MET A 902 3.80 85.96 -167.79
CA MET A 902 2.70 86.05 -168.77
C MET A 902 2.21 87.50 -169.00
N ASP A 903 2.37 88.36 -168.00
CA ASP A 903 1.94 89.76 -168.10
C ASP A 903 2.95 90.66 -168.83
N TYR A 904 4.17 90.19 -169.13
CA TYR A 904 5.12 90.91 -169.98
C TYR A 904 4.96 90.59 -171.48
N GLU A 905 4.54 89.38 -171.84
CA GLU A 905 4.26 89.02 -173.24
C GLU A 905 3.01 89.75 -173.77
N ARG A 906 2.00 89.95 -172.91
CA ARG A 906 0.77 90.71 -173.19
C ARG A 906 0.95 92.21 -173.50
N VAL A 907 2.16 92.76 -173.32
CA VAL A 907 2.44 94.15 -173.69
C VAL A 907 2.72 94.30 -175.19
N SER A 908 3.16 93.24 -175.88
CA SER A 908 3.40 93.29 -177.33
C SER A 908 2.11 93.46 -178.13
N GLU A 909 1.01 92.84 -177.68
CA GLU A 909 -0.32 92.89 -178.33
C GLU A 909 -0.95 94.31 -178.28
N LEU A 910 -0.46 95.19 -177.42
CA LEU A 910 -0.93 96.57 -177.28
C LEU A 910 -0.30 97.56 -178.26
N GLU A 911 0.74 97.17 -179.01
CA GLU A 911 1.35 98.03 -180.04
C GLU A 911 0.66 97.81 -181.42
N ASP A 912 0.28 96.57 -181.75
CA ASP A 912 -0.48 96.24 -182.97
C ASP A 912 -1.89 96.86 -182.94
N MET A 913 -2.63 96.68 -181.84
CA MET A 913 -3.96 97.29 -181.61
C MET A 913 -3.97 98.82 -181.67
N LYS A 914 -2.79 99.45 -181.53
CA LYS A 914 -2.59 100.90 -181.61
C LYS A 914 -2.37 101.37 -183.04
N SER A 915 -1.76 100.53 -183.89
CA SER A 915 -1.60 100.80 -185.33
C SER A 915 -2.94 100.73 -186.08
N GLU A 916 -3.79 99.74 -185.75
CA GLU A 916 -5.12 99.58 -186.33
C GLU A 916 -6.04 100.77 -185.99
N ALA A 917 -5.91 101.31 -184.77
CA ALA A 917 -6.62 102.50 -184.33
C ALA A 917 -6.22 103.81 -185.08
N GLU A 918 -4.99 103.91 -185.62
CA GLU A 918 -4.63 105.02 -186.51
C GLU A 918 -5.19 104.84 -187.93
N LEU A 919 -5.30 103.60 -188.41
CA LEU A 919 -5.85 103.28 -189.72
C LEU A 919 -7.36 103.59 -189.77
N LEU A 920 -8.10 103.24 -188.71
CA LEU A 920 -9.51 103.61 -188.52
C LEU A 920 -9.71 105.14 -188.41
N LYS A 921 -8.78 105.89 -187.81
CA LYS A 921 -8.82 107.37 -187.81
C LYS A 921 -8.65 107.97 -189.21
N LYS A 922 -7.87 107.34 -190.10
CA LYS A 922 -7.74 107.77 -191.50
C LYS A 922 -9.01 107.48 -192.29
N GLN A 923 -9.67 106.35 -192.06
CA GLN A 923 -10.99 106.07 -192.67
C GLN A 923 -12.08 107.03 -192.19
N LEU A 924 -12.16 107.32 -190.88
CA LEU A 924 -13.15 108.27 -190.32
C LEU A 924 -12.96 109.71 -190.82
N SER A 925 -11.76 110.07 -191.29
CA SER A 925 -11.50 111.39 -191.90
C SER A 925 -11.75 111.41 -193.41
N SER A 926 -11.52 110.31 -194.14
CA SER A 926 -11.97 110.23 -195.54
C SER A 926 -13.49 110.15 -195.66
N GLU A 927 -14.20 109.49 -194.74
CA GLU A 927 -15.68 109.47 -194.75
C GLU A 927 -16.29 110.84 -194.45
N ARG A 928 -15.67 111.66 -193.61
CA ARG A 928 -16.10 113.07 -193.42
C ARG A 928 -15.96 113.89 -194.70
N LEU A 929 -14.93 113.62 -195.51
CA LEU A 929 -14.71 114.32 -196.78
C LEU A 929 -15.68 113.83 -197.88
N THR A 930 -16.04 112.55 -197.90
CA THR A 930 -17.07 112.04 -198.82
C THR A 930 -18.47 112.51 -198.43
N ILE A 931 -18.79 112.62 -197.14
CA ILE A 931 -20.01 113.29 -196.66
C ILE A 931 -20.07 114.74 -197.17
N GLN A 932 -19.00 115.52 -197.01
CA GLN A 932 -18.96 116.92 -197.47
C GLN A 932 -19.13 117.06 -199.00
N ASN A 933 -18.61 116.12 -199.78
CA ASN A 933 -18.81 116.05 -201.23
C ASN A 933 -20.25 115.61 -201.61
N LEU A 934 -20.87 114.73 -200.82
CA LEU A 934 -22.27 114.33 -201.00
C LEU A 934 -23.25 115.45 -200.62
N GLU A 935 -22.91 116.27 -199.61
CA GLU A 935 -23.69 117.46 -199.24
C GLU A 935 -23.69 118.53 -200.35
N THR A 936 -22.56 118.75 -201.02
CA THR A 936 -22.50 119.66 -202.19
C THR A 936 -23.18 119.10 -203.43
N LEU A 937 -23.17 117.77 -203.63
CA LEU A 937 -23.99 117.11 -204.65
C LEU A 937 -25.50 117.17 -204.34
N LEU A 938 -25.90 117.04 -203.06
CA LEU A 938 -27.30 117.21 -202.63
C LEU A 938 -27.78 118.65 -202.77
N ALA A 939 -26.93 119.65 -202.51
CA ALA A 939 -27.26 121.05 -202.75
C ALA A 939 -27.49 121.33 -204.25
N THR A 940 -26.55 120.90 -205.11
CA THR A 940 -26.67 121.08 -206.57
C THR A 940 -27.73 120.20 -207.22
N SER A 941 -28.17 119.12 -206.58
CA SER A 941 -29.37 118.36 -206.96
C SER A 941 -30.66 119.12 -206.61
N ARG A 942 -30.76 119.69 -205.40
CA ARG A 942 -31.94 120.44 -204.95
C ARG A 942 -32.22 121.68 -205.79
N ASP A 943 -31.19 122.43 -206.20
CA ASP A 943 -31.37 123.56 -207.12
C ASP A 943 -31.93 123.13 -208.50
N LYS A 944 -31.55 121.94 -208.99
CA LYS A 944 -32.09 121.36 -210.23
C LYS A 944 -33.53 120.84 -210.06
N GLU A 945 -33.86 120.24 -208.93
CA GLU A 945 -35.23 119.82 -208.62
C GLU A 945 -36.17 121.03 -208.48
N PHE A 946 -35.68 122.15 -207.93
CA PHE A 946 -36.45 123.40 -207.83
C PHE A 946 -36.74 124.03 -209.21
N GLN A 947 -35.75 124.01 -210.12
CA GLN A 947 -35.93 124.40 -211.54
C GLN A 947 -36.98 123.53 -212.26
N ASN A 948 -36.97 122.22 -212.03
CA ASN A 948 -37.93 121.28 -212.63
C ASN A 948 -39.34 121.43 -212.03
N HIS A 949 -39.46 121.73 -210.74
CA HIS A 949 -40.76 121.97 -210.09
C HIS A 949 -41.46 123.22 -210.63
N LEU A 950 -40.71 124.30 -210.87
CA LEU A 950 -41.27 125.55 -211.41
C LEU A 950 -41.86 125.34 -212.81
N THR A 951 -41.11 124.64 -213.68
CA THR A 951 -41.54 124.34 -215.06
C THR A 951 -42.64 123.28 -215.15
N SER A 952 -42.75 122.35 -214.18
CA SER A 952 -43.93 121.47 -214.04
C SER A 952 -45.18 122.25 -213.66
N HIS A 953 -45.09 123.18 -212.69
CA HIS A 953 -46.24 123.93 -212.20
C HIS A 953 -46.90 124.80 -213.28
N GLU A 954 -46.11 125.35 -214.20
CA GLU A 954 -46.63 126.07 -215.38
C GLU A 954 -47.43 125.13 -216.31
N LYS A 955 -47.00 123.87 -216.49
CA LYS A 955 -47.70 122.86 -217.29
C LYS A 955 -48.97 122.34 -216.61
N ASP A 956 -48.95 122.15 -215.29
CA ASP A 956 -50.13 121.73 -214.53
C ASP A 956 -51.22 122.83 -214.53
N SER A 957 -50.82 124.11 -214.53
CA SER A 957 -51.72 125.26 -214.67
C SER A 957 -52.45 125.28 -216.03
N GLU A 958 -51.72 124.94 -217.10
CA GLU A 958 -52.24 124.82 -218.47
C GLU A 958 -53.23 123.64 -218.60
N ILE A 959 -52.98 122.53 -217.88
CA ILE A 959 -53.84 121.35 -217.84
C ILE A 959 -55.13 121.59 -217.02
N GLN A 960 -55.07 122.31 -215.91
CA GLN A 960 -56.25 122.53 -215.06
C GLN A 960 -57.33 123.37 -215.76
N LEU A 961 -56.93 124.36 -216.58
CA LEU A 961 -57.86 125.17 -217.37
C LEU A 961 -58.60 124.37 -218.47
N LEU A 962 -58.10 123.18 -218.83
CA LEU A 962 -58.78 122.23 -219.71
C LEU A 962 -59.75 121.31 -218.94
N LYS A 963 -59.45 121.00 -217.66
CA LYS A 963 -60.31 120.17 -216.80
C LYS A 963 -61.60 120.89 -216.39
N ASP A 964 -61.57 122.19 -216.15
CA ASP A 964 -62.77 122.96 -215.75
C ASP A 964 -63.77 123.19 -216.90
N LYS A 965 -63.42 122.82 -218.14
CA LYS A 965 -64.38 122.64 -219.24
C LYS A 965 -65.11 121.28 -219.22
N LEU A 966 -64.55 120.28 -218.55
CA LEU A 966 -65.09 118.92 -218.47
C LEU A 966 -66.07 118.76 -217.30
N THR A 967 -65.75 119.34 -216.13
CA THR A 967 -66.61 119.27 -214.93
C THR A 967 -67.98 119.93 -215.14
N LEU A 968 -68.07 120.94 -216.02
CA LEU A 968 -69.34 121.55 -216.45
C LEU A 968 -70.24 120.59 -217.27
N ALA A 969 -69.67 119.53 -217.87
CA ALA A 969 -70.41 118.50 -218.58
C ALA A 969 -70.81 117.33 -217.67
N GLU A 970 -69.88 116.84 -216.83
CA GLU A 970 -70.07 115.64 -216.01
C GLU A 970 -71.06 115.84 -214.85
N GLY A 971 -71.29 117.10 -214.43
CA GLY A 971 -72.39 117.49 -213.54
C GLY A 971 -73.81 117.12 -214.04
N LYS A 972 -73.96 116.71 -215.31
CA LYS A 972 -75.22 116.20 -215.87
C LYS A 972 -75.39 114.67 -215.72
N LEU A 973 -74.37 113.93 -215.27
CA LEU A 973 -74.36 112.46 -215.32
C LEU A 973 -74.44 111.81 -213.93
N HIS A 974 -73.64 112.25 -212.97
CA HIS A 974 -73.59 111.63 -211.63
C HIS A 974 -74.92 111.76 -210.84
N ASN A 975 -75.74 112.77 -211.17
CA ASN A 975 -77.06 112.99 -210.58
C ASN A 975 -78.15 111.97 -211.00
N ARG A 976 -77.77 110.91 -211.73
CA ARG A 976 -78.65 109.79 -212.11
C ARG A 976 -78.23 108.43 -211.54
N GLU A 977 -76.94 108.21 -211.28
CA GLU A 977 -76.40 106.92 -210.83
C GLU A 977 -76.32 106.75 -209.30
N VAL A 978 -76.16 107.85 -208.54
CA VAL A 978 -76.24 107.83 -207.07
C VAL A 978 -77.65 107.39 -206.58
N SER A 979 -78.65 107.49 -207.46
CA SER A 979 -80.00 106.94 -207.25
C SER A 979 -80.08 105.42 -207.45
N LEU A 980 -79.13 104.82 -208.19
CA LEU A 980 -79.11 103.38 -208.51
C LEU A 980 -78.22 102.55 -207.57
N LEU A 981 -77.00 102.99 -207.27
CA LEU A 981 -76.09 102.16 -206.45
C LEU A 981 -76.46 102.10 -204.95
N ARG A 982 -77.38 102.96 -204.48
CA ARG A 982 -78.09 102.76 -203.22
C ARG A 982 -78.88 101.44 -203.16
N SER A 983 -79.17 100.78 -204.29
CA SER A 983 -79.72 99.41 -204.31
C SER A 983 -78.66 98.32 -204.41
N LYS A 984 -77.49 98.57 -205.02
CA LYS A 984 -76.45 97.53 -205.22
C LYS A 984 -75.78 97.10 -203.90
N VAL A 985 -75.67 98.03 -202.94
CA VAL A 985 -75.22 97.73 -201.56
C VAL A 985 -76.23 96.83 -200.83
N ALA A 986 -77.52 96.85 -201.19
CA ALA A 986 -78.50 95.90 -200.68
C ALA A 986 -78.41 94.51 -201.37
N GLN A 987 -77.86 94.43 -202.60
CA GLN A 987 -77.72 93.17 -203.32
C GLN A 987 -76.55 92.32 -202.78
N LEU A 988 -75.35 92.88 -202.65
CA LEU A 988 -74.17 92.10 -202.20
C LEU A 988 -74.28 91.65 -200.73
N GLN A 989 -75.11 92.31 -199.93
CA GLN A 989 -75.45 91.85 -198.58
C GLN A 989 -76.24 90.52 -198.60
N THR A 990 -76.97 90.21 -199.68
CA THR A 990 -77.60 88.88 -199.88
C THR A 990 -76.60 87.84 -200.39
N ASP A 991 -75.56 88.24 -201.12
CA ASP A 991 -74.50 87.32 -201.57
C ASP A 991 -73.54 86.95 -200.43
N TYR A 992 -73.39 87.80 -199.40
CA TYR A 992 -72.72 87.43 -198.14
C TYR A 992 -73.44 86.28 -197.43
N ASP A 993 -74.78 86.24 -197.44
CA ASP A 993 -75.56 85.10 -196.97
C ASP A 993 -75.40 83.86 -197.88
N VAL A 994 -74.97 84.00 -199.14
CA VAL A 994 -74.60 82.86 -199.99
C VAL A 994 -73.21 82.33 -199.63
N LEU A 995 -72.17 83.19 -199.52
CA LEU A 995 -70.82 82.70 -199.19
C LEU A 995 -70.68 82.23 -197.73
N LYS A 996 -71.52 82.72 -196.81
CA LYS A 996 -71.67 82.14 -195.47
C LYS A 996 -72.18 80.70 -195.48
N ARG A 997 -72.76 80.22 -196.60
CA ARG A 997 -73.07 78.80 -196.87
C ARG A 997 -71.94 78.07 -197.61
N GLN A 998 -70.94 78.77 -198.14
CA GLN A 998 -69.83 78.21 -198.96
C GLN A 998 -68.47 78.11 -198.25
N LEU A 999 -68.32 78.53 -196.98
CA LEU A 999 -67.13 78.18 -196.18
C LEU A 999 -67.40 77.36 -194.91
N THR A 1000 -68.68 77.11 -194.63
CA THR A 1000 -69.13 75.84 -194.04
C THR A 1000 -68.70 74.62 -194.88
N THR A 1001 -68.26 74.82 -196.13
CA THR A 1001 -67.73 73.76 -197.02
C THR A 1001 -66.22 73.55 -197.03
N GLU A 1002 -65.35 74.47 -196.58
CA GLU A 1002 -63.92 74.12 -196.40
C GLU A 1002 -63.66 73.42 -195.05
N ARG A 1003 -64.45 73.78 -194.02
CA ARG A 1003 -64.75 72.84 -192.91
C ARG A 1003 -65.76 71.74 -193.32
N PHE A 1004 -65.85 71.44 -194.63
CA PHE A 1004 -66.34 70.18 -195.22
C PHE A 1004 -65.27 69.45 -196.07
N GLU A 1005 -64.21 70.12 -196.54
CA GLU A 1005 -63.01 69.52 -197.16
C GLU A 1005 -61.94 69.05 -196.13
N ARG A 1006 -62.07 69.43 -194.85
CA ARG A 1006 -61.98 68.51 -193.67
C ARG A 1006 -60.75 67.58 -193.50
N GLU A 1007 -60.78 66.51 -192.69
CA GLU A 1007 -61.48 65.20 -192.81
C GLU A 1007 -61.98 64.81 -194.23
N ARG A 1008 -61.38 65.41 -195.26
CA ARG A 1008 -61.31 64.95 -196.65
C ARG A 1008 -59.83 65.00 -197.06
N ALA A 1009 -59.15 66.10 -196.71
CA ALA A 1009 -57.69 66.22 -196.71
C ALA A 1009 -57.00 65.61 -195.46
N ILE A 1010 -57.61 65.64 -194.26
CA ILE A 1010 -57.05 64.92 -193.07
C ILE A 1010 -57.06 63.39 -193.26
N GLN A 1011 -57.78 62.89 -194.28
CA GLN A 1011 -57.69 61.49 -194.70
C GLN A 1011 -56.45 61.19 -195.58
N GLU A 1012 -55.69 62.21 -195.99
CA GLU A 1012 -54.48 62.06 -196.81
C GLU A 1012 -53.18 61.98 -196.00
N MET A 1013 -52.89 60.74 -195.62
CA MET A 1013 -51.59 60.07 -195.88
C MET A 1013 -50.39 60.44 -194.98
N ARG A 1014 -49.89 59.51 -194.16
CA ARG A 1014 -49.16 58.27 -194.57
C ARG A 1014 -47.88 58.51 -195.39
N ARG A 1015 -46.95 59.41 -194.97
CA ARG A 1015 -45.65 59.58 -195.69
C ARG A 1015 -44.39 59.98 -194.89
N HIS A 1016 -44.01 59.13 -193.91
CA HIS A 1016 -42.62 58.88 -193.40
C HIS A 1016 -41.91 59.98 -192.55
N GLY A 1017 -40.95 59.71 -191.63
CA GLY A 1017 -40.53 58.44 -190.97
C GLY A 1017 -39.01 58.25 -190.58
N LEU A 1018 -38.76 57.64 -189.40
CA LEU A 1018 -37.84 56.50 -189.04
C LEU A 1018 -36.27 56.62 -189.09
N SER A 1019 -35.42 56.03 -188.20
CA SER A 1019 -35.52 54.83 -187.31
C SER A 1019 -34.65 54.67 -186.00
N THR A 1020 -33.35 55.02 -185.94
CA THR A 1020 -32.28 54.10 -185.42
C THR A 1020 -31.72 54.22 -183.97
N SER A 1021 -31.28 53.11 -183.31
CA SER A 1021 -30.46 53.09 -182.05
C SER A 1021 -29.72 51.74 -181.75
N SER A 1022 -28.70 51.70 -180.83
CA SER A 1022 -27.95 50.50 -180.31
C SER A 1022 -26.86 50.87 -179.24
N LEU A 1023 -25.99 50.01 -178.63
CA LEU A 1023 -26.00 48.73 -177.83
C LEU A 1023 -24.50 48.36 -177.45
N ARG A 1024 -24.04 47.43 -176.57
CA ARG A 1024 -24.59 46.37 -175.66
C ARG A 1024 -23.81 46.22 -174.28
N ALA A 1025 -23.30 45.03 -173.87
CA ALA A 1025 -22.98 44.66 -172.46
C ALA A 1025 -22.10 43.37 -172.24
N SER A 1026 -22.20 42.73 -171.04
CA SER A 1026 -21.42 41.61 -170.41
C SER A 1026 -21.97 40.15 -170.68
N PRO A 1027 -22.24 39.20 -169.72
CA PRO A 1027 -21.45 38.53 -168.65
C PRO A 1027 -21.34 36.93 -168.79
N PRO A 1028 -21.74 35.96 -167.88
CA PRO A 1028 -20.93 34.72 -167.63
C PRO A 1028 -21.69 33.34 -167.35
N LEU A 1029 -20.97 32.36 -166.72
CA LEU A 1029 -21.45 31.26 -165.81
C LEU A 1029 -22.08 29.91 -166.33
N SER A 1030 -22.37 29.00 -165.38
CA SER A 1030 -22.85 27.58 -165.50
C SER A 1030 -24.32 27.37 -165.02
N SER A 1031 -24.82 26.12 -164.95
CA SER A 1031 -26.26 25.73 -164.95
C SER A 1031 -26.58 24.52 -164.01
N THR A 1032 -27.81 24.04 -163.71
CA THR A 1032 -29.24 24.52 -163.65
C THR A 1032 -30.14 23.36 -163.16
N LEU A 1033 -31.31 23.60 -162.50
CA LEU A 1033 -32.64 22.87 -162.59
C LEU A 1033 -33.54 22.93 -161.31
N ARG A 1034 -34.88 23.11 -161.51
CA ARG A 1034 -36.13 22.78 -160.71
C ARG A 1034 -36.11 22.76 -159.13
N SER A 1035 -36.97 23.42 -158.32
CA SER A 1035 -38.45 23.72 -158.22
C SER A 1035 -39.29 22.68 -157.43
N PRO A 1036 -40.40 22.98 -156.67
CA PRO A 1036 -41.24 24.22 -156.62
C PRO A 1036 -41.85 24.67 -155.23
N SER A 1037 -42.76 25.68 -155.27
CA SER A 1037 -43.94 25.99 -154.38
C SER A 1037 -43.88 26.96 -153.16
N GLN A 1038 -44.70 28.04 -153.26
CA GLN A 1038 -45.52 28.80 -152.26
C GLN A 1038 -44.87 29.35 -150.94
N SER A 1039 -44.81 30.66 -150.60
CA SER A 1039 -45.76 31.84 -150.55
C SER A 1039 -46.22 32.15 -149.09
N PRO A 1040 -46.71 33.36 -148.68
CA PRO A 1040 -47.29 34.44 -149.50
C PRO A 1040 -47.04 35.94 -149.11
N GLU A 1041 -47.38 36.84 -150.05
CA GLU A 1041 -48.09 38.15 -149.88
C GLU A 1041 -47.44 39.39 -149.18
N ARG A 1042 -47.69 40.66 -149.57
CA ARG A 1042 -48.43 41.24 -150.74
C ARG A 1042 -48.08 42.74 -150.99
N ALA A 1043 -48.27 43.22 -152.24
CA ALA A 1043 -48.52 44.62 -152.65
C ALA A 1043 -47.40 45.68 -152.36
N ALA A 1044 -47.24 46.81 -153.05
CA ALA A 1044 -47.76 47.42 -154.30
C ALA A 1044 -46.87 48.66 -154.64
N VAL A 1045 -46.87 49.34 -155.80
CA VAL A 1045 -47.62 49.25 -157.08
C VAL A 1045 -46.64 49.69 -158.21
N ARG A 1046 -46.40 48.87 -159.23
CA ARG A 1046 -46.86 48.98 -160.64
C ARG A 1046 -46.30 50.11 -161.55
N THR A 1047 -45.76 49.64 -162.67
CA THR A 1047 -45.96 50.06 -164.08
C THR A 1047 -45.34 51.36 -164.64
N VAL A 1048 -44.98 51.44 -165.94
CA VAL A 1048 -44.45 50.49 -166.98
C VAL A 1048 -44.33 51.26 -168.32
N GLU A 1049 -43.81 50.61 -169.37
CA GLU A 1049 -43.85 51.03 -170.79
C GLU A 1049 -43.00 52.27 -171.12
N GLU A 1050 -41.90 52.08 -171.84
CA GLU A 1050 -41.80 51.91 -173.31
C GLU A 1050 -41.87 53.26 -174.02
N ALA A 1051 -40.78 53.83 -174.54
CA ALA A 1051 -39.79 53.33 -175.51
C ALA A 1051 -40.24 53.45 -176.98
N THR A 1052 -39.23 53.57 -177.84
CA THR A 1052 -39.25 53.34 -179.30
C THR A 1052 -40.14 54.24 -180.17
N THR A 1053 -39.63 54.90 -181.21
CA THR A 1053 -38.26 55.24 -181.66
C THR A 1053 -38.44 56.27 -182.81
N GLU A 1054 -37.59 56.25 -183.84
CA GLU A 1054 -38.04 56.49 -185.22
C GLU A 1054 -38.41 57.95 -185.56
N LYS A 1055 -37.46 58.88 -185.40
CA LYS A 1055 -36.38 58.98 -186.39
C LYS A 1055 -34.95 58.78 -185.86
#